data_AF-A0A812JY81-F1
#
_entry.id   AF-A0A812JY81-F1
#
_cell.length_a   1.000
_cell.length_b   1.000
_cell.length_c   1.000
_cell.angle_alpha   90.00
_cell.angle_beta   90.00
_cell.angle_gamma   90.00
#
_symmetry.space_group_name_H-M   'P 1'
#
loop_
_entity.id
_entity.type
_entity.pdbx_description
1 polymer ?
#
loop_
_entity_poly.entity_id
_entity_poly.type
_entity_poly.pdbx_seq_one_letter_code
_entity_poly.pdbx_strand_id
1 'polypeptide(L)'
;MNDTAAFGGAQLDAFFPIDEDIGSDSALLDNVVELLLAAGTRELAEVIMMVIPEAWQNADRMEPEKKAFYKYLSCVMEPWDGPALVCFTDGIQFGATLDRNGLRPGRFYITKDKRLILASEVGVVDVPQEEVQFKGRLRPGRMLLVDFSEGKLIEDNELKMRYAKKQPYADFLKTHSIEIKDRLGPEPKTDTALIEELLDEEPGSFDASDTTLVNKRVLPLLTYTGYTYEKVEMLLAPMVKTGAEPLGSMGQDVALACMSRMPRQPFDYFFQLFAQATNPPIDPIREANVMSLTCPVGPERGLLQPSPEACRRVFLDSPILCPRRYNALFGLEADGMPAVVLDMTYGLSETKSRARQADRATRGNNLLKERLDQICKEAEAAILGDGAAILVLSHRRASQSRVPVSSLLAVGAVHQDLIAKKLRAKVALVVEGADAHEIHHFCCLLGFGCDAIYPYLCYLSLLRVRGTDLPLNQRIENFRKASDGGILKVMSKMGISCLQSYKGAQLFQAVGMDKEVIAKCFTGCKFVLNGAGFNIFEMDAMELHKMAFPDRPHPPLVDNEVEELEDFGEYHFRSIHETEIHMNTPDVIYKMQEAARSNSTEAYKMFSTWQNKITEQTEIRGQLEFLSEECDPIDISEVEPAVEIVKRFCTGAASFGSISDEAHRAMAVAMNRIGGKSNTGEGGEDPMRFTQLEKGEFEAGGAKWDIAHGDSFRSKIKQVASGRFGVTAEYLANAEEPRVRGPDEKYMDKTSATGEVTLHLVLR
;
A
#
# COMPACT_ATOMS: atom_id res chain seq x y z
N MET A 1 -19.23 -3.14 -26.77
CA MET A 1 -20.06 -3.11 -28.01
C MET A 1 -19.39 -2.40 -29.19
N ASN A 2 -18.31 -1.62 -29.02
CA ASN A 2 -17.58 -1.06 -30.17
C ASN A 2 -16.48 -2.00 -30.72
N ASP A 3 -15.94 -2.92 -29.91
CA ASP A 3 -14.81 -3.78 -30.31
C ASP A 3 -15.19 -4.89 -31.30
N THR A 4 -16.48 -5.25 -31.38
CA THR A 4 -16.98 -6.20 -32.38
C THR A 4 -16.86 -5.69 -33.80
N ALA A 5 -16.59 -4.39 -34.01
CA ALA A 5 -16.32 -3.84 -35.34
C ALA A 5 -14.94 -4.25 -35.89
N ALA A 6 -13.98 -4.61 -35.03
CA ALA A 6 -12.63 -4.99 -35.46
C ALA A 6 -12.57 -6.44 -35.99
N PHE A 7 -13.20 -7.39 -35.30
CA PHE A 7 -13.14 -8.82 -35.63
C PHE A 7 -14.51 -9.47 -35.93
N GLY A 8 -15.63 -8.79 -35.66
CA GLY A 8 -16.93 -9.45 -35.53
C GLY A 8 -17.07 -10.18 -34.18
N GLY A 9 -18.30 -10.35 -33.68
CA GLY A 9 -18.55 -10.90 -32.33
C GLY A 9 -18.02 -12.32 -32.12
N ALA A 10 -18.28 -13.23 -33.05
CA ALA A 10 -17.89 -14.64 -32.92
C ALA A 10 -16.37 -14.87 -33.01
N GLN A 11 -15.63 -14.03 -33.74
CA GLN A 11 -14.16 -14.12 -33.78
C GLN A 11 -13.55 -13.54 -32.51
N LEU A 12 -14.07 -12.41 -32.01
CA LEU A 12 -13.62 -11.82 -30.75
C LEU A 12 -13.84 -12.78 -29.56
N ASP A 13 -14.98 -13.48 -29.53
CA ASP A 13 -15.28 -14.48 -28.50
C ASP A 13 -14.27 -15.65 -28.48
N ALA A 14 -13.65 -15.96 -29.62
CA ALA A 14 -12.64 -17.02 -29.72
C ALA A 14 -11.27 -16.62 -29.13
N PHE A 15 -11.00 -15.32 -28.92
CA PHE A 15 -9.78 -14.84 -28.27
C PHE A 15 -9.86 -14.86 -26.73
N PHE A 16 -11.04 -15.09 -26.14
CA PHE A 16 -11.18 -15.10 -24.69
C PHE A 16 -10.98 -16.52 -24.10
N PRO A 17 -10.34 -16.63 -22.93
CA PRO A 17 -9.67 -15.56 -22.18
C PRO A 17 -8.32 -15.17 -22.84
N ILE A 18 -7.98 -13.87 -22.78
CA ILE A 18 -6.69 -13.34 -23.29
C ILE A 18 -5.56 -13.70 -22.32
N ASP A 19 -5.90 -13.75 -21.03
CA ASP A 19 -5.07 -14.26 -19.96
C ASP A 19 -5.14 -15.80 -19.97
N GLU A 20 -3.99 -16.45 -20.19
CA GLU A 20 -3.84 -17.88 -19.95
C GLU A 20 -3.36 -18.08 -18.50
N ASP A 21 -4.11 -18.83 -17.69
CA ASP A 21 -3.87 -19.08 -16.25
C ASP A 21 -2.44 -19.57 -15.86
N ILE A 22 -1.58 -19.88 -16.84
CA ILE A 22 -0.24 -20.46 -16.67
C ILE A 22 0.87 -19.56 -17.28
N GLY A 23 0.52 -18.44 -17.91
CA GLY A 23 1.47 -17.54 -18.58
C GLY A 23 2.32 -16.70 -17.62
N SER A 24 3.55 -16.34 -18.03
CA SER A 24 4.33 -15.32 -17.33
C SER A 24 3.80 -13.91 -17.62
N ASP A 25 4.19 -12.93 -16.82
CA ASP A 25 3.91 -11.50 -17.06
C ASP A 25 4.20 -11.04 -18.51
N SER A 26 5.34 -11.49 -19.05
CA SER A 26 5.79 -11.18 -20.40
C SER A 26 4.93 -11.85 -21.48
N ALA A 27 4.40 -13.05 -21.21
CA ALA A 27 3.49 -13.74 -22.13
C ALA A 27 2.13 -13.04 -22.16
N LEU A 28 1.63 -12.58 -21.00
CA LEU A 28 0.40 -11.80 -20.93
C LEU A 28 0.53 -10.46 -21.68
N LEU A 29 1.67 -9.80 -21.54
CA LEU A 29 1.98 -8.59 -22.31
C LEU A 29 1.95 -8.88 -23.82
N ASP A 30 2.58 -9.97 -24.26
CA ASP A 30 2.60 -10.38 -25.67
C ASP A 30 1.19 -10.65 -26.21
N ASN A 31 0.37 -11.42 -25.47
CA ASN A 31 -1.02 -11.71 -25.84
C ASN A 31 -1.86 -10.43 -26.02
N VAL A 32 -1.72 -9.47 -25.10
CA VAL A 32 -2.44 -8.19 -25.17
C VAL A 32 -1.95 -7.36 -26.35
N VAL A 33 -0.64 -7.30 -26.59
CA VAL A 33 -0.06 -6.60 -27.75
C VAL A 33 -0.53 -7.23 -29.06
N GLU A 34 -0.54 -8.56 -29.15
CA GLU A 34 -0.99 -9.30 -30.33
C GLU A 34 -2.48 -9.04 -30.61
N LEU A 35 -3.34 -9.06 -29.59
CA LEU A 35 -4.76 -8.72 -29.75
C LEU A 35 -4.95 -7.29 -30.29
N LEU A 36 -4.23 -6.33 -29.72
CA LEU A 36 -4.31 -4.92 -30.11
C LEU A 36 -3.81 -4.70 -31.55
N LEU A 37 -2.77 -5.44 -31.96
CA LEU A 37 -2.23 -5.39 -33.32
C LEU A 37 -3.17 -6.08 -34.32
N ALA A 38 -3.70 -7.26 -33.96
CA ALA A 38 -4.61 -8.02 -34.80
C ALA A 38 -5.91 -7.26 -35.10
N ALA A 39 -6.32 -6.34 -34.24
CA ALA A 39 -7.48 -5.47 -34.47
C ALA A 39 -7.30 -4.53 -35.68
N GLY A 40 -6.06 -4.34 -36.14
CA GLY A 40 -5.72 -3.65 -37.39
C GLY A 40 -5.90 -2.12 -37.37
N THR A 41 -6.18 -1.53 -36.21
CA THR A 41 -6.42 -0.09 -36.07
C THR A 41 -5.17 0.70 -35.69
N ARG A 42 -4.14 0.02 -35.15
CA ARG A 42 -2.91 0.60 -34.63
C ARG A 42 -1.70 -0.16 -35.18
N GLU A 43 -0.61 0.57 -35.36
CA GLU A 43 0.70 -0.02 -35.69
C GLU A 43 1.39 -0.51 -34.41
N LEU A 44 2.32 -1.46 -34.53
CA LEU A 44 2.99 -2.06 -33.37
C LEU A 44 3.67 -1.02 -32.46
N ALA A 45 4.35 -0.03 -33.02
CA ALA A 45 4.96 1.05 -32.22
C ALA A 45 3.91 1.86 -31.44
N GLU A 46 2.75 2.14 -32.03
CA GLU A 46 1.61 2.82 -31.37
C GLU A 46 1.06 1.99 -30.20
N VAL A 47 0.92 0.68 -30.40
CA VAL A 47 0.50 -0.26 -29.35
C VAL A 47 1.49 -0.28 -28.20
N ILE A 48 2.79 -0.36 -28.48
CA ILE A 48 3.83 -0.34 -27.43
C ILE A 48 3.84 0.98 -26.67
N MET A 49 3.63 2.13 -27.33
CA MET A 49 3.49 3.42 -26.65
C MET A 49 2.24 3.54 -25.79
N MET A 50 1.18 2.78 -26.10
CA MET A 50 -0.04 2.72 -25.30
C MET A 50 0.14 1.87 -24.04
N VAL A 51 0.77 0.70 -24.16
CA VAL A 51 0.97 -0.22 -23.04
C VAL A 51 2.14 0.19 -22.14
N ILE A 52 3.21 0.73 -22.73
CA ILE A 52 4.41 1.21 -22.01
C ILE A 52 4.62 2.70 -22.31
N PRO A 53 3.74 3.58 -21.80
CA PRO A 53 3.80 5.01 -22.09
C PRO A 53 4.94 5.72 -21.34
N GLU A 54 5.53 6.70 -22.01
CA GLU A 54 6.47 7.66 -21.40
C GLU A 54 5.78 8.44 -20.26
N ALA A 55 6.54 8.83 -19.24
CA ALA A 55 6.01 9.71 -18.18
C ALA A 55 5.66 11.08 -18.76
N TRP A 56 4.35 11.42 -18.78
CA TRP A 56 3.83 12.59 -19.48
C TRP A 56 3.13 13.60 -18.56
N GLN A 57 2.60 13.15 -17.42
CA GLN A 57 1.76 13.97 -16.53
C GLN A 57 2.52 15.21 -16.02
N ASN A 58 3.70 14.98 -15.45
CA ASN A 58 4.58 16.00 -14.85
C ASN A 58 5.72 16.43 -15.79
N ALA A 59 5.60 16.17 -17.10
CA ALA A 59 6.63 16.48 -18.09
C ALA A 59 6.42 17.88 -18.71
N ASP A 60 6.94 18.92 -18.05
CA ASP A 60 6.76 20.32 -18.48
C ASP A 60 7.42 20.65 -19.83
N ARG A 61 8.44 19.89 -20.23
CA ARG A 61 9.18 20.09 -21.49
C ARG A 61 8.67 19.26 -22.65
N MET A 62 7.60 18.49 -22.46
CA MET A 62 7.01 17.65 -23.51
C MET A 62 6.17 18.50 -24.47
N GLU A 63 6.24 18.20 -25.75
CA GLU A 63 5.45 18.84 -26.79
C GLU A 63 3.94 18.69 -26.52
N PRO A 64 3.11 19.73 -26.70
CA PRO A 64 1.68 19.69 -26.38
C PRO A 64 0.91 18.57 -27.09
N GLU A 65 1.22 18.32 -28.36
CA GLU A 65 0.58 17.26 -29.16
C GLU A 65 0.90 15.88 -28.59
N LYS A 66 2.15 15.66 -28.18
CA LYS A 66 2.61 14.41 -27.56
C LYS A 66 1.99 14.22 -26.18
N LYS A 67 1.85 15.29 -25.39
CA LYS A 67 1.16 15.25 -24.09
C LYS A 67 -0.33 14.93 -24.26
N ALA A 68 -0.99 15.52 -25.26
CA ALA A 68 -2.38 15.23 -25.60
C ALA A 68 -2.57 13.77 -26.07
N PHE A 69 -1.63 13.25 -26.87
CA PHE A 69 -1.63 11.86 -27.30
C PHE A 69 -1.57 10.88 -26.12
N TYR A 70 -0.59 11.01 -25.23
CA TYR A 70 -0.50 10.11 -24.07
C TYR A 70 -1.67 10.28 -23.09
N LYS A 71 -2.18 11.51 -22.92
CA LYS A 71 -3.40 11.73 -22.14
C LYS A 71 -4.59 11.00 -22.72
N TYR A 72 -4.77 11.03 -24.04
CA TYR A 72 -5.79 10.25 -24.73
C TYR A 72 -5.60 8.74 -24.51
N LEU A 73 -4.38 8.23 -24.67
CA LEU A 73 -4.09 6.82 -24.45
C LEU A 73 -4.35 6.37 -23.01
N SER A 74 -4.14 7.23 -22.01
CA SER A 74 -4.45 6.91 -20.62
C SER A 74 -5.95 6.67 -20.36
N CYS A 75 -6.84 7.20 -21.21
CA CYS A 75 -8.28 6.90 -21.13
C CYS A 75 -8.64 5.52 -21.67
N VAL A 76 -7.72 4.89 -22.42
CA VAL A 76 -7.95 3.64 -23.14
C VAL A 76 -7.28 2.46 -22.43
N MET A 77 -6.06 2.67 -21.92
CA MET A 77 -5.25 1.62 -21.31
C MET A 77 -4.44 2.19 -20.15
N GLU A 78 -4.42 1.47 -19.04
CA GLU A 78 -3.49 1.73 -17.95
C GLU A 78 -2.06 1.30 -18.31
N PRO A 79 -1.03 1.99 -17.78
CA PRO A 79 0.35 1.57 -18.01
C PRO A 79 0.65 0.20 -17.41
N TRP A 80 1.34 -0.65 -18.16
CA TRP A 80 1.93 -1.88 -17.64
C TRP A 80 3.32 -1.55 -17.08
N ASP A 81 3.36 -1.28 -15.78
CA ASP A 81 4.55 -0.76 -15.10
C ASP A 81 5.46 -1.89 -14.59
N GLY A 82 6.74 -1.55 -14.37
CA GLY A 82 7.78 -2.47 -13.92
C GLY A 82 9.04 -2.40 -14.78
N PRO A 83 10.17 -2.96 -14.30
CA PRO A 83 11.43 -2.91 -15.04
C PRO A 83 11.35 -3.68 -16.36
N ALA A 84 11.48 -2.99 -17.49
CA ALA A 84 11.31 -3.61 -18.80
C ALA A 84 12.32 -3.10 -19.83
N LEU A 85 12.88 -4.05 -20.57
CA LEU A 85 13.47 -3.83 -21.89
C LEU A 85 12.66 -4.71 -22.85
N VAL A 86 11.80 -4.09 -23.64
CA VAL A 86 10.94 -4.81 -24.59
C VAL A 86 11.50 -4.62 -25.98
N CYS A 87 11.86 -5.72 -26.64
CA CYS A 87 12.18 -5.78 -28.05
C CYS A 87 10.99 -6.39 -28.78
N PHE A 88 10.57 -5.77 -29.88
CA PHE A 88 9.35 -6.15 -30.59
C PHE A 88 9.54 -6.08 -32.09
N THR A 89 8.80 -6.89 -32.84
CA THR A 89 8.82 -6.89 -34.30
C THR A 89 7.52 -7.48 -34.86
N ASP A 90 7.08 -6.96 -36.00
CA ASP A 90 6.01 -7.51 -36.83
C ASP A 90 6.56 -8.15 -38.13
N GLY A 91 7.89 -8.32 -38.22
CA GLY A 91 8.60 -8.77 -39.41
C GLY A 91 8.94 -7.67 -40.44
N ILE A 92 8.37 -6.47 -40.33
CA ILE A 92 8.64 -5.30 -41.20
C ILE A 92 9.44 -4.24 -40.44
N GLN A 93 9.11 -4.04 -39.17
CA GLN A 93 9.78 -3.15 -38.26
C GLN A 93 10.40 -3.93 -37.10
N PHE A 94 11.53 -3.45 -36.61
CA PHE A 94 12.13 -3.90 -35.36
C PHE A 94 12.24 -2.70 -34.43
N GLY A 95 11.77 -2.86 -33.20
CA GLY A 95 11.86 -1.82 -32.19
C GLY A 95 12.29 -2.33 -30.84
N ALA A 96 12.76 -1.38 -30.02
CA ALA A 96 13.05 -1.62 -28.62
C ALA A 96 12.70 -0.39 -27.78
N THR A 97 12.08 -0.61 -26.63
CA THR A 97 11.78 0.43 -25.65
C THR A 97 12.17 -0.01 -24.25
N LEU A 98 12.42 0.97 -23.39
CA LEU A 98 12.49 0.76 -21.95
C LEU A 98 11.16 1.14 -21.30
N ASP A 99 11.00 0.69 -20.07
CA ASP A 99 10.00 1.25 -19.15
C ASP A 99 10.23 2.75 -18.92
N ARG A 100 9.23 3.40 -18.32
CA ARG A 100 9.22 4.85 -18.07
C ARG A 100 10.37 5.34 -17.19
N ASN A 101 10.95 4.47 -16.36
CA ASN A 101 12.03 4.76 -15.42
C ASN A 101 13.40 4.31 -15.96
N GLY A 102 13.41 3.47 -16.99
CA GLY A 102 14.62 2.92 -17.62
C GLY A 102 15.40 2.02 -16.67
N LEU A 103 14.71 1.12 -15.98
CA LEU A 103 15.25 0.27 -14.93
C LEU A 103 16.06 -0.91 -15.47
N ARG A 104 16.00 -1.17 -16.79
CA ARG A 104 16.81 -2.18 -17.47
C ARG A 104 17.82 -1.53 -18.44
N PRO A 105 19.02 -2.09 -18.59
CA PRO A 105 20.01 -1.56 -19.52
C PRO A 105 19.68 -1.98 -20.96
N GLY A 106 19.79 -1.06 -21.91
CA GLY A 106 19.72 -1.34 -23.34
C GLY A 106 20.80 -0.54 -24.08
N ARG A 107 21.76 -1.24 -24.69
CA ARG A 107 22.93 -0.67 -25.38
C ARG A 107 22.92 -1.11 -26.83
N PHE A 108 23.25 -0.20 -27.74
CA PHE A 108 23.28 -0.56 -29.17
C PHE A 108 24.47 0.04 -29.93
N TYR A 109 24.86 -0.67 -30.99
CA TYR A 109 25.86 -0.28 -31.97
C TYR A 109 25.20 -0.16 -33.33
N ILE A 110 25.57 0.88 -34.07
CA ILE A 110 25.34 0.94 -35.52
C ILE A 110 26.72 0.84 -36.18
N THR A 111 26.86 -0.11 -37.09
CA THR A 111 28.12 -0.33 -37.82
C THR A 111 28.08 0.33 -39.20
N LYS A 112 29.25 0.55 -39.80
CA LYS A 112 29.39 1.14 -41.14
C LYS A 112 28.76 0.29 -42.25
N ASP A 113 28.71 -1.03 -42.05
CA ASP A 113 27.98 -1.98 -42.90
C ASP A 113 26.48 -2.08 -42.58
N LYS A 114 25.93 -1.10 -41.83
CA LYS A 114 24.50 -0.92 -41.54
C LYS A 114 23.86 -2.03 -40.71
N ARG A 115 24.60 -2.67 -39.80
CA ARG A 115 24.01 -3.54 -38.78
C ARG A 115 23.64 -2.74 -37.54
N LEU A 116 22.48 -3.04 -36.98
CA LEU A 116 22.10 -2.63 -35.63
C LEU A 116 22.29 -3.82 -34.70
N ILE A 117 23.10 -3.65 -33.65
CA ILE A 117 23.32 -4.66 -32.62
C ILE A 117 22.82 -4.08 -31.31
N LEU A 118 21.75 -4.63 -30.75
CA LEU A 118 21.17 -4.24 -29.46
C LEU A 118 21.37 -5.38 -28.46
N ALA A 119 21.85 -5.05 -27.26
CA ALA A 119 21.99 -5.99 -26.15
C ALA A 119 21.83 -5.27 -24.81
N SER A 120 21.62 -6.03 -23.74
CA SER A 120 21.58 -5.47 -22.38
C SER A 120 22.95 -4.93 -21.93
N GLU A 121 24.04 -5.47 -22.48
CA GLU A 121 25.41 -5.11 -22.14
C GLU A 121 26.24 -4.71 -23.37
N VAL A 122 27.41 -4.13 -23.12
CA VAL A 122 28.40 -3.83 -24.16
C VAL A 122 29.37 -5.01 -24.30
N GLY A 123 29.84 -5.29 -25.51
CA GLY A 123 30.84 -6.35 -25.75
C GLY A 123 30.26 -7.76 -25.89
N VAL A 124 28.94 -7.91 -26.06
CA VAL A 124 28.29 -9.22 -26.31
C VAL A 124 28.63 -9.77 -27.70
N VAL A 125 28.81 -8.88 -28.68
CA VAL A 125 29.24 -9.23 -30.04
C VAL A 125 30.54 -8.51 -30.32
N ASP A 126 31.53 -9.25 -30.82
CA ASP A 126 32.82 -8.70 -31.20
C ASP A 126 32.69 -7.90 -32.50
N VAL A 127 32.94 -6.59 -32.42
CA VAL A 127 32.87 -5.67 -33.57
C VAL A 127 34.15 -4.84 -33.59
N PRO A 128 34.95 -4.91 -34.67
CA PRO A 128 36.13 -4.07 -34.83
C PRO A 128 35.79 -2.59 -34.63
N GLN A 129 36.59 -1.87 -33.86
CA GLN A 129 36.27 -0.49 -33.46
C GLN A 129 36.18 0.44 -34.68
N GLU A 130 36.95 0.17 -35.73
CA GLU A 130 36.93 0.84 -37.02
C GLU A 130 35.62 0.66 -37.79
N GLU A 131 34.86 -0.41 -37.53
CA GLU A 131 33.56 -0.69 -38.16
C GLU A 131 32.38 -0.05 -37.40
N VAL A 132 32.62 0.45 -36.19
CA VAL A 132 31.55 1.10 -35.41
C VAL A 132 31.32 2.53 -35.92
N GLN A 133 30.10 2.79 -36.41
CA GLN A 133 29.66 4.12 -36.80
C GLN A 133 29.10 4.91 -35.60
N PHE A 134 28.31 4.25 -34.74
CA PHE A 134 27.67 4.90 -33.59
C PHE A 134 27.50 3.92 -32.41
N LYS A 135 27.67 4.43 -31.19
CA LYS A 135 27.38 3.71 -29.93
C LYS A 135 26.30 4.48 -29.17
N GLY A 136 25.19 3.82 -28.88
CA GLY A 136 24.03 4.40 -28.22
C GLY A 136 23.59 3.62 -26.98
N ARG A 137 22.64 4.22 -26.25
CA ARG A 137 21.87 3.54 -25.20
C ARG A 137 20.42 3.99 -25.28
N LEU A 138 19.51 3.07 -24.95
CA LEU A 138 18.13 3.42 -24.69
C LEU A 138 18.06 4.29 -23.42
N ARG A 139 17.07 5.17 -23.38
CA ARG A 139 16.82 6.09 -22.28
C ARG A 139 15.38 5.90 -21.81
N PRO A 140 15.06 6.22 -20.54
CA PRO A 140 13.70 6.12 -20.02
C PRO A 140 12.69 6.76 -20.98
N GLY A 141 11.64 6.02 -21.28
CA GLY A 141 10.57 6.45 -22.17
C GLY A 141 10.95 6.67 -23.64
N ARG A 142 12.18 6.42 -24.10
CA ARG A 142 12.57 6.52 -25.53
C ARG A 142 12.51 5.18 -26.24
N MET A 143 12.09 5.21 -27.51
CA MET A 143 11.99 4.06 -28.40
C MET A 143 13.06 4.13 -29.50
N LEU A 144 13.69 2.99 -29.77
CA LEU A 144 14.49 2.75 -30.94
C LEU A 144 13.62 2.01 -31.95
N LEU A 145 13.51 2.49 -33.19
CA LEU A 145 12.73 1.81 -34.23
C LEU A 145 13.48 1.81 -35.55
N VAL A 146 13.66 0.63 -36.12
CA VAL A 146 14.19 0.42 -37.48
C VAL A 146 13.05 -0.01 -38.36
N ASP A 147 12.88 0.69 -39.47
CA ASP A 147 11.97 0.29 -40.53
C ASP A 147 12.78 -0.35 -41.66
N PHE A 148 12.58 -1.65 -41.90
CA PHE A 148 13.32 -2.38 -42.94
C PHE A 148 12.84 -2.05 -44.35
N SER A 149 11.60 -1.53 -44.50
CA SER A 149 11.08 -1.10 -45.79
C SER A 149 11.70 0.23 -46.24
N GLU A 150 11.93 1.15 -45.31
CA GLU A 150 12.62 2.42 -45.56
C GLU A 150 14.16 2.30 -45.45
N GLY A 151 14.66 1.23 -44.82
CA GLY A 151 16.08 1.02 -44.55
C GLY A 151 16.69 2.08 -43.63
N LYS A 152 15.88 2.64 -42.72
CA LYS A 152 16.23 3.80 -41.88
C LYS A 152 15.96 3.50 -40.40
N LEU A 153 16.84 4.01 -39.54
CA LEU A 153 16.56 4.16 -38.11
C LEU A 153 15.74 5.43 -37.90
N ILE A 154 14.55 5.29 -37.33
CA ILE A 154 13.63 6.40 -37.06
C ILE A 154 14.00 7.01 -35.70
N GLU A 155 14.11 8.34 -35.65
CA GLU A 155 14.38 9.05 -34.40
C GLU A 155 13.14 9.01 -33.48
N ASP A 156 13.34 8.86 -32.16
CA ASP A 156 12.26 8.79 -31.17
C ASP A 156 11.24 9.94 -31.29
N ASN A 157 11.71 11.18 -31.46
CA ASN A 157 10.80 12.32 -31.54
C ASN A 157 10.06 12.37 -32.88
N GLU A 158 10.73 12.03 -33.99
CA GLU A 158 10.10 11.87 -35.31
C GLU A 158 8.98 10.82 -35.24
N LEU A 159 9.26 9.67 -34.62
CA LEU A 159 8.32 8.56 -34.45
C LEU A 159 7.11 8.97 -33.63
N LYS A 160 7.32 9.50 -32.43
CA LYS A 160 6.21 9.82 -31.52
C LYS A 160 5.35 10.96 -32.03
N MET A 161 5.97 11.97 -32.67
CA MET A 161 5.20 13.07 -33.25
C MET A 161 4.40 12.64 -34.47
N ARG A 162 4.82 11.59 -35.21
CA ARG A 162 4.01 10.97 -36.28
C ARG A 162 2.67 10.47 -35.72
N TYR A 163 2.69 9.72 -34.63
CA TYR A 163 1.46 9.22 -34.00
C TYR A 163 0.69 10.32 -33.27
N ALA A 164 1.36 11.20 -32.56
CA ALA A 164 0.71 12.31 -31.86
C ALA A 164 -0.03 13.28 -32.78
N LYS A 165 0.31 13.30 -34.08
CA LYS A 165 -0.37 14.10 -35.12
C LYS A 165 -1.32 13.29 -36.01
N LYS A 166 -1.44 11.97 -35.79
CA LYS A 166 -2.33 11.08 -36.58
C LYS A 166 -3.80 11.46 -36.42
N GLN A 167 -4.18 11.96 -35.25
CA GLN A 167 -5.53 12.45 -34.94
C GLN A 167 -5.45 13.74 -34.12
N PRO A 168 -6.51 14.58 -34.11
CA PRO A 168 -6.54 15.80 -33.32
C PRO A 168 -6.86 15.51 -31.84
N TYR A 169 -5.97 14.78 -31.15
CA TYR A 169 -6.18 14.34 -29.76
C TYR A 169 -6.46 15.49 -28.80
N ALA A 170 -5.83 16.64 -29.00
CA ALA A 170 -6.07 17.84 -28.19
C ALA A 170 -7.52 18.34 -28.31
N ASP A 171 -8.09 18.29 -29.52
CA ASP A 171 -9.49 18.68 -29.74
C ASP A 171 -10.44 17.63 -29.13
N PHE A 172 -10.13 16.34 -29.26
CA PHE A 172 -10.92 15.28 -28.62
C PHE A 172 -10.99 15.48 -27.11
N LEU A 173 -9.83 15.68 -26.48
CA LEU A 173 -9.75 15.92 -25.04
C LEU A 173 -10.48 17.20 -24.64
N LYS A 174 -10.33 18.29 -25.39
CA LYS A 174 -11.01 19.55 -25.10
C LYS A 174 -12.53 19.43 -25.17
N THR A 175 -13.05 18.63 -26.10
CA THR A 175 -14.50 18.48 -26.32
C THR A 175 -15.12 17.42 -25.41
N HIS A 176 -14.41 16.33 -25.10
CA HIS A 176 -15.01 15.17 -24.42
C HIS A 176 -14.47 14.91 -23.02
N SER A 177 -13.21 15.26 -22.71
CA SER A 177 -12.65 14.98 -21.38
C SER A 177 -13.22 15.93 -20.33
N ILE A 178 -13.47 15.39 -19.14
CA ILE A 178 -14.06 16.13 -18.03
C ILE A 178 -12.97 16.30 -16.97
N GLU A 179 -12.49 17.52 -16.79
CA GLU A 179 -11.57 17.87 -15.71
C GLU A 179 -12.37 18.23 -14.45
N ILE A 180 -12.22 17.48 -13.36
CA ILE A 180 -13.03 17.73 -12.15
C ILE A 180 -12.79 19.13 -11.57
N LYS A 181 -11.56 19.64 -11.71
CA LYS A 181 -11.16 20.99 -11.30
C LYS A 181 -11.91 22.11 -12.03
N ASP A 182 -12.42 21.83 -13.23
CA ASP A 182 -13.18 22.79 -14.05
C ASP A 182 -14.69 22.72 -13.77
N ARG A 183 -15.12 21.86 -12.84
CA ARG A 183 -16.52 21.64 -12.43
C ARG A 183 -16.77 22.00 -10.97
N LEU A 184 -15.81 22.63 -10.30
CA LEU A 184 -15.91 22.95 -8.89
C LEU A 184 -16.94 24.07 -8.63
N GLY A 185 -17.85 23.83 -7.70
CA GLY A 185 -18.71 24.86 -7.13
C GLY A 185 -17.93 25.91 -6.32
N PRO A 186 -18.60 26.96 -5.82
CA PRO A 186 -17.95 27.98 -4.99
C PRO A 186 -17.31 27.37 -3.73
N GLU A 187 -16.26 28.01 -3.23
CA GLU A 187 -15.63 27.58 -1.99
C GLU A 187 -16.44 28.01 -0.77
N PRO A 188 -16.70 27.13 0.21
CA PRO A 188 -17.27 27.51 1.48
C PRO A 188 -16.41 28.60 2.13
N LYS A 189 -17.04 29.74 2.45
CA LYS A 189 -16.33 30.93 2.94
C LYS A 189 -16.07 30.90 4.45
N THR A 190 -16.73 30.00 5.18
CA THR A 190 -16.64 29.89 6.63
C THR A 190 -16.54 28.42 7.03
N ASP A 191 -15.90 28.16 8.17
CA ASP A 191 -15.85 26.81 8.74
C ASP A 191 -17.26 26.29 9.06
N THR A 192 -18.18 27.15 9.51
CA THR A 192 -19.59 26.78 9.72
C THR A 192 -20.24 26.20 8.47
N ALA A 193 -20.14 26.90 7.33
CA ALA A 193 -20.74 26.43 6.09
C ALA A 193 -20.12 25.11 5.62
N LEU A 194 -18.81 24.93 5.85
CA LEU A 194 -18.13 23.69 5.51
C LEU A 194 -18.55 22.53 6.43
N ILE A 195 -18.77 22.79 7.72
CA ILE A 195 -19.26 21.79 8.68
C ILE A 195 -20.68 21.38 8.33
N GLU A 196 -21.55 22.34 7.99
CA GLU A 196 -22.92 22.07 7.52
C GLU A 196 -22.91 21.19 6.26
N GLU A 197 -22.05 21.49 5.28
CA GLU A 197 -21.85 20.67 4.07
C GLU A 197 -21.33 19.26 4.43
N LEU A 198 -20.37 19.15 5.35
CA LEU A 198 -19.82 17.87 5.79
C LEU A 198 -20.82 17.02 6.58
N LEU A 199 -21.78 17.64 7.26
CA LEU A 199 -22.85 16.96 8.00
C LEU A 199 -24.10 16.71 7.16
N ASP A 200 -24.19 17.28 5.95
CA ASP A 200 -25.39 17.28 5.10
C ASP A 200 -26.59 17.96 5.78
N GLU A 201 -26.35 19.14 6.36
CA GLU A 201 -27.33 19.92 7.13
C GLU A 201 -27.73 21.22 6.39
N GLU A 202 -28.90 21.76 6.73
CA GLU A 202 -29.38 23.01 6.12
C GLU A 202 -28.48 24.21 6.51
N PRO A 203 -28.22 25.16 5.60
CA PRO A 203 -27.43 26.34 5.91
C PRO A 203 -28.01 27.17 7.07
N GLY A 204 -27.19 27.48 8.07
CA GLY A 204 -27.58 28.21 9.28
C GLY A 204 -28.20 27.35 10.39
N SER A 205 -28.22 26.02 10.22
CA SER A 205 -28.65 25.07 11.27
C SER A 205 -27.58 24.84 12.34
N PHE A 206 -26.34 25.25 12.06
CA PHE A 206 -25.19 24.97 12.91
C PHE A 206 -24.43 26.25 13.27
N ASP A 207 -23.92 26.32 14.50
CA ASP A 207 -22.93 27.33 14.90
C ASP A 207 -21.61 26.63 15.19
N ALA A 208 -20.58 26.88 14.38
CA ALA A 208 -19.25 26.30 14.55
C ALA A 208 -18.57 26.66 15.89
N SER A 209 -19.05 27.71 16.57
CA SER A 209 -18.59 28.05 17.91
C SER A 209 -19.20 27.17 19.01
N ASP A 210 -20.32 26.46 18.72
CA ASP A 210 -20.94 25.51 19.64
C ASP A 210 -20.28 24.13 19.53
N THR A 211 -19.15 24.00 20.23
CA THR A 211 -18.42 22.73 20.39
C THR A 211 -19.27 21.61 21.01
N THR A 212 -20.34 21.94 21.73
CA THR A 212 -21.24 20.98 22.37
C THR A 212 -22.04 20.19 21.33
N LEU A 213 -22.50 20.85 20.27
CA LEU A 213 -23.28 20.21 19.21
C LEU A 213 -22.39 19.34 18.31
N VAL A 214 -21.16 19.80 18.01
CA VAL A 214 -20.13 18.99 17.32
C VAL A 214 -19.91 17.70 18.10
N ASN A 215 -19.65 17.79 19.41
CA ASN A 215 -19.35 16.63 20.24
C ASN A 215 -20.52 15.64 20.28
N LYS A 216 -21.74 16.10 20.54
CA LYS A 216 -22.93 15.22 20.60
C LYS A 216 -23.23 14.48 19.31
N ARG A 217 -22.94 15.09 18.16
CA ARG A 217 -23.24 14.49 16.84
C ARG A 217 -22.07 13.72 16.27
N VAL A 218 -20.86 14.28 16.31
CA VAL A 218 -19.69 13.73 15.61
C VAL A 218 -19.01 12.64 16.44
N LEU A 219 -18.97 12.76 17.77
CA LEU A 219 -18.23 11.81 18.61
C LEU A 219 -18.76 10.37 18.53
N PRO A 220 -20.09 10.13 18.57
CA PRO A 220 -20.60 8.77 18.38
C PRO A 220 -20.22 8.22 17.01
N LEU A 221 -20.30 9.04 15.95
CA LEU A 221 -19.91 8.65 14.59
C LEU A 221 -18.45 8.22 14.53
N LEU A 222 -17.55 9.02 15.11
CA LEU A 222 -16.12 8.71 15.19
C LEU A 222 -15.86 7.41 15.95
N THR A 223 -16.55 7.22 17.07
CA THR A 223 -16.38 6.04 17.94
C THR A 223 -16.72 4.75 17.20
N TYR A 224 -17.93 4.65 16.61
CA TYR A 224 -18.32 3.39 15.96
C TYR A 224 -17.63 3.14 14.61
N THR A 225 -16.94 4.14 14.05
CA THR A 225 -16.15 4.02 12.81
C THR A 225 -14.66 3.83 13.06
N GLY A 226 -14.25 3.61 14.32
CA GLY A 226 -12.90 3.17 14.66
C GLY A 226 -11.86 4.29 14.85
N TYR A 227 -12.30 5.53 15.06
CA TYR A 227 -11.41 6.62 15.49
C TYR A 227 -11.13 6.50 16.98
N THR A 228 -9.86 6.65 17.33
CA THR A 228 -9.40 6.71 18.72
C THR A 228 -8.72 8.05 18.97
N TYR A 229 -8.56 8.41 20.24
CA TYR A 229 -7.79 9.59 20.62
C TYR A 229 -6.37 9.53 20.03
N GLU A 230 -5.74 8.36 20.12
CA GLU A 230 -4.39 8.12 19.64
C GLU A 230 -4.27 8.32 18.12
N LYS A 231 -5.22 7.82 17.32
CA LYS A 231 -5.26 8.05 15.86
C LYS A 231 -5.37 9.53 15.52
N VAL A 232 -6.21 10.30 16.23
CA VAL A 232 -6.35 11.74 15.98
C VAL A 232 -5.06 12.49 16.33
N GLU A 233 -4.47 12.22 17.49
CA GLU A 233 -3.30 12.97 17.99
C GLU A 233 -1.99 12.53 17.32
N MET A 234 -1.78 11.24 17.08
CA MET A 234 -0.53 10.71 16.53
C MET A 234 -0.52 10.67 15.00
N LEU A 235 -1.66 10.55 14.33
CA LEU A 235 -1.71 10.44 12.88
C LEU A 235 -2.24 11.72 12.23
N LEU A 236 -3.47 12.10 12.58
CA LEU A 236 -4.15 13.22 11.90
C LEU A 236 -3.52 14.57 12.25
N ALA A 237 -3.15 14.79 13.51
CA ALA A 237 -2.58 16.07 13.93
C ALA A 237 -1.25 16.40 13.22
N PRO A 238 -0.26 15.47 13.09
CA PRO A 238 0.92 15.72 12.28
C PRO A 238 0.62 15.98 10.80
N MET A 239 -0.33 15.24 10.21
CA MET A 239 -0.73 15.45 8.80
C MET A 239 -1.31 16.85 8.59
N VAL A 240 -2.16 17.32 9.50
CA VAL A 240 -2.71 18.68 9.46
C VAL A 240 -1.63 19.73 9.66
N LYS A 241 -0.70 19.54 10.60
CA LYS A 241 0.33 20.54 10.94
C LYS A 241 1.43 20.65 9.88
N THR A 242 1.84 19.54 9.28
CA THR A 242 3.01 19.48 8.40
C THR A 242 2.67 19.27 6.93
N GLY A 243 1.47 18.77 6.61
CA GLY A 243 1.12 18.33 5.27
C GLY A 243 1.92 17.12 4.78
N ALA A 244 2.49 16.34 5.72
CA ALA A 244 3.23 15.11 5.49
C ALA A 244 2.74 14.01 6.45
N GLU A 245 3.02 12.75 6.13
CA GLU A 245 2.64 11.64 7.00
C GLU A 245 3.34 11.70 8.36
N PRO A 246 2.72 11.15 9.43
CA PRO A 246 3.36 11.06 10.74
C PRO A 246 4.56 10.11 10.70
N LEU A 247 5.59 10.43 11.48
CA LEU A 247 6.73 9.55 11.71
C LEU A 247 6.61 8.88 13.08
N GLY A 248 6.95 7.59 13.13
CA GLY A 248 7.03 6.79 14.36
C GLY A 248 8.38 6.08 14.48
N SER A 249 8.55 5.31 15.56
CA SER A 249 9.75 4.50 15.79
C SER A 249 9.40 3.22 16.55
N MET A 250 10.38 2.32 16.73
CA MET A 250 10.20 0.96 17.25
C MET A 250 9.38 0.06 16.31
N GLY A 251 9.25 -1.22 16.67
CA GLY A 251 8.46 -2.19 15.92
C GLY A 251 6.99 -2.17 16.33
N GLN A 252 6.13 -2.66 15.45
CA GLN A 252 4.73 -2.94 15.79
C GLN A 252 4.71 -4.15 16.72
N ASP A 253 4.28 -3.94 17.97
CA ASP A 253 4.36 -4.95 19.01
C ASP A 253 3.00 -5.34 19.60
N VAL A 254 1.91 -4.83 19.02
CA VAL A 254 0.54 -5.26 19.31
C VAL A 254 0.21 -6.62 18.67
N ALA A 255 -0.87 -7.25 19.13
CA ALA A 255 -1.38 -8.48 18.54
C ALA A 255 -1.75 -8.33 17.06
N LEU A 256 -1.60 -9.41 16.29
CA LEU A 256 -2.21 -9.50 14.95
C LEU A 256 -3.71 -9.26 15.04
N ALA A 257 -4.32 -8.64 14.02
CA ALA A 257 -5.74 -8.28 14.06
C ALA A 257 -6.67 -9.46 14.41
N CYS A 258 -6.40 -10.64 13.83
CA CYS A 258 -7.14 -11.88 14.12
C CYS A 258 -6.93 -12.45 15.53
N MET A 259 -5.95 -11.96 16.29
CA MET A 259 -5.62 -12.36 17.66
C MET A 259 -5.94 -11.28 18.70
N SER A 260 -6.25 -10.06 18.26
CA SER A 260 -6.63 -8.95 19.13
C SER A 260 -7.94 -9.27 19.87
N ARG A 261 -8.06 -8.72 21.07
CA ARG A 261 -9.29 -8.74 21.86
C ARG A 261 -10.15 -7.51 21.64
N MET A 262 -9.60 -6.50 20.96
CA MET A 262 -10.29 -5.28 20.62
C MET A 262 -10.98 -5.45 19.27
N PRO A 263 -12.12 -4.77 19.03
CA PRO A 263 -12.73 -4.77 17.70
C PRO A 263 -11.73 -4.25 16.64
N ARG A 264 -11.48 -5.02 15.58
CA ARG A 264 -10.54 -4.65 14.51
C ARG A 264 -11.27 -4.37 13.22
N GLN A 265 -10.77 -3.39 12.46
CA GLN A 265 -11.36 -3.10 11.15
C GLN A 265 -10.80 -4.07 10.11
N PRO A 266 -11.56 -4.39 9.03
CA PRO A 266 -11.05 -5.23 7.96
C PRO A 266 -9.73 -4.74 7.33
N PHE A 267 -9.44 -3.44 7.41
CA PHE A 267 -8.15 -2.86 6.99
C PHE A 267 -6.96 -3.51 7.70
N ASP A 268 -7.07 -3.80 9.00
CA ASP A 268 -5.99 -4.31 9.85
C ASP A 268 -5.52 -5.73 9.49
N TYR A 269 -6.28 -6.43 8.64
CA TYR A 269 -5.98 -7.79 8.19
C TYR A 269 -5.10 -7.82 6.95
N PHE A 270 -4.84 -6.67 6.32
CA PHE A 270 -4.06 -6.56 5.08
C PHE A 270 -2.68 -5.96 5.33
N PHE A 271 -1.66 -6.64 4.81
CA PHE A 271 -0.29 -6.17 4.83
C PHE A 271 0.14 -5.74 3.43
N GLN A 272 0.72 -4.55 3.32
CA GLN A 272 1.23 -4.04 2.05
C GLN A 272 2.37 -4.93 1.55
N LEU A 273 2.25 -5.41 0.31
CA LEU A 273 3.38 -6.04 -0.37
C LEU A 273 4.38 -4.96 -0.79
N PHE A 274 5.65 -5.35 -0.86
CA PHE A 274 6.73 -4.48 -1.31
C PHE A 274 7.72 -5.30 -2.15
N ALA A 275 8.34 -4.63 -3.11
CA ALA A 275 9.15 -5.30 -4.11
C ALA A 275 10.42 -5.83 -3.45
N GLN A 276 10.72 -7.10 -3.73
CA GLN A 276 11.96 -7.69 -3.28
C GLN A 276 12.69 -8.44 -4.38
N ALA A 277 13.96 -8.07 -4.63
CA ALA A 277 14.85 -8.62 -5.65
C ALA A 277 14.40 -8.37 -7.11
N THR A 278 13.19 -8.80 -7.44
CA THR A 278 12.64 -8.90 -8.80
C THR A 278 12.50 -7.54 -9.47
N ASN A 279 12.13 -6.53 -8.70
CA ASN A 279 11.94 -5.16 -9.15
C ASN A 279 12.39 -4.19 -8.04
N PRO A 280 12.98 -3.04 -8.39
CA PRO A 280 13.36 -2.03 -7.42
C PRO A 280 12.16 -1.14 -7.03
N PRO A 281 12.07 -0.68 -5.77
CA PRO A 281 11.18 0.41 -5.41
C PRO A 281 11.64 1.74 -6.03
N ILE A 282 10.74 2.71 -6.10
CA ILE A 282 10.97 4.07 -6.62
C ILE A 282 11.08 5.05 -5.44
N ASP A 283 11.85 6.13 -5.62
CA ASP A 283 11.89 7.25 -4.68
C ASP A 283 10.75 8.25 -4.97
N PRO A 284 9.69 8.30 -4.14
CA PRO A 284 8.50 9.12 -4.41
C PRO A 284 8.77 10.62 -4.26
N ILE A 285 9.93 11.01 -3.72
CA ILE A 285 10.32 12.40 -3.51
C ILE A 285 11.27 12.85 -4.61
N ARG A 286 12.36 12.11 -4.84
CA ARG A 286 13.40 12.48 -5.82
C ARG A 286 13.01 12.17 -7.25
N GLU A 287 12.16 11.17 -7.45
CA GLU A 287 11.67 10.74 -8.75
C GLU A 287 10.17 11.05 -8.93
N ALA A 288 9.64 12.05 -8.21
CA ALA A 288 8.23 12.44 -8.28
C ALA A 288 7.74 12.76 -9.71
N ASN A 289 8.64 13.16 -10.62
CA ASN A 289 8.30 13.49 -12.01
C ASN A 289 7.78 12.29 -12.82
N VAL A 290 8.15 11.06 -12.46
CA VAL A 290 7.66 9.84 -13.15
C VAL A 290 6.38 9.29 -12.54
N MET A 291 6.03 9.74 -11.33
CA MET A 291 4.87 9.26 -10.58
C MET A 291 3.66 10.17 -10.76
N SER A 292 2.45 9.61 -10.70
CA SER A 292 1.22 10.40 -10.76
C SER A 292 0.04 9.70 -10.09
N LEU A 293 -0.72 10.51 -9.35
CA LEU A 293 -2.05 10.15 -8.83
C LEU A 293 -3.19 10.54 -9.78
N THR A 294 -2.88 11.29 -10.84
CA THR A 294 -3.89 11.71 -11.82
C THR A 294 -4.41 10.49 -12.56
N CYS A 295 -5.72 10.27 -12.49
CA CYS A 295 -6.36 9.08 -13.04
C CYS A 295 -7.67 9.47 -13.75
N PRO A 296 -7.89 9.01 -14.99
CA PRO A 296 -9.22 9.06 -15.58
C PRO A 296 -10.11 8.02 -14.88
N VAL A 297 -11.36 8.35 -14.58
CA VAL A 297 -12.36 7.46 -13.97
C VAL A 297 -13.69 7.54 -14.73
N GLY A 298 -14.56 6.58 -14.50
CA GLY A 298 -15.89 6.51 -15.12
C GLY A 298 -15.97 5.46 -16.22
N PRO A 299 -17.01 5.49 -17.06
CA PRO A 299 -17.23 4.49 -18.08
C PRO A 299 -16.10 4.43 -19.12
N GLU A 300 -15.61 3.23 -19.39
CA GLU A 300 -14.66 2.90 -20.45
C GLU A 300 -15.39 2.66 -21.77
N ARG A 301 -14.70 2.98 -22.86
CA ARG A 301 -15.17 2.68 -24.22
C ARG A 301 -14.32 1.55 -24.82
N GLY A 302 -14.63 1.18 -26.06
CA GLY A 302 -13.93 0.08 -26.72
C GLY A 302 -12.42 0.31 -26.81
N LEU A 303 -11.66 -0.71 -26.45
CA LEU A 303 -10.19 -0.71 -26.43
C LEU A 303 -9.60 -0.75 -27.85
N LEU A 304 -10.23 -1.53 -28.74
CA LEU A 304 -9.65 -1.91 -30.02
C LEU A 304 -9.74 -0.81 -31.09
N GLN A 305 -10.68 0.12 -30.96
CA GLN A 305 -10.94 1.16 -31.97
C GLN A 305 -10.74 2.56 -31.36
N PRO A 306 -9.81 3.38 -31.88
CA PRO A 306 -9.67 4.77 -31.47
C PRO A 306 -10.96 5.54 -31.78
N SER A 307 -11.51 6.23 -30.79
CA SER A 307 -12.63 7.15 -30.98
C SER A 307 -12.52 8.39 -30.07
N PRO A 308 -13.12 9.54 -30.45
CA PRO A 308 -13.17 10.72 -29.59
C PRO A 308 -13.88 10.45 -28.25
N GLU A 309 -14.91 9.61 -28.26
CA GLU A 309 -15.70 9.27 -27.08
C GLU A 309 -14.91 8.47 -26.05
N ALA A 310 -13.81 7.82 -26.45
CA ALA A 310 -12.94 7.09 -25.52
C ALA A 310 -12.35 7.99 -24.43
N CYS A 311 -12.16 9.28 -24.73
CA CYS A 311 -11.66 10.23 -23.73
C CYS A 311 -12.77 10.94 -22.92
N ARG A 312 -14.03 10.53 -23.06
CA ARG A 312 -15.14 10.98 -22.20
C ARG A 312 -15.06 10.32 -20.83
N ARG A 313 -14.03 10.70 -20.08
CA ARG A 313 -13.68 10.23 -18.74
C ARG A 313 -13.53 11.43 -17.80
N VAL A 314 -13.71 11.19 -16.51
CA VAL A 314 -13.50 12.21 -15.47
C VAL A 314 -12.07 12.13 -14.98
N PHE A 315 -11.27 13.16 -15.19
CA PHE A 315 -9.91 13.24 -14.69
C PHE A 315 -9.93 13.77 -13.25
N LEU A 316 -9.45 12.93 -12.34
CA LEU A 316 -9.20 13.29 -10.95
C LEU A 316 -7.71 13.57 -10.77
N ASP A 317 -7.38 14.69 -10.14
CA ASP A 317 -6.01 15.08 -9.81
C ASP A 317 -5.46 14.31 -8.60
N SER A 318 -6.34 13.95 -7.67
CA SER A 318 -6.07 13.12 -6.51
C SER A 318 -7.25 12.16 -6.27
N PRO A 319 -7.00 10.93 -5.79
CA PRO A 319 -8.07 10.03 -5.36
C PRO A 319 -8.79 10.52 -4.10
N ILE A 320 -8.18 11.41 -3.30
CA ILE A 320 -8.76 11.91 -2.06
C ILE A 320 -9.53 13.21 -2.35
N LEU A 321 -10.85 13.10 -2.39
CA LEU A 321 -11.75 14.19 -2.76
C LEU A 321 -11.95 15.15 -1.59
N CYS A 322 -11.89 16.46 -1.86
CA CYS A 322 -12.44 17.46 -0.94
C CYS A 322 -13.95 17.63 -1.18
N PRO A 323 -14.69 18.28 -0.26
CA PRO A 323 -16.15 18.44 -0.38
C PRO A 323 -16.61 18.99 -1.73
N ARG A 324 -15.95 20.05 -2.24
CA ARG A 324 -16.25 20.62 -3.56
C ARG A 324 -16.03 19.66 -4.73
N ARG A 325 -14.98 18.82 -4.67
CA ARG A 325 -14.70 17.80 -5.70
C ARG A 325 -15.72 16.68 -5.66
N TYR A 326 -16.12 16.25 -4.46
CA TYR A 326 -17.18 15.27 -4.28
C TYR A 326 -18.53 15.78 -4.82
N ASN A 327 -18.92 16.99 -4.42
CA ASN A 327 -20.16 17.62 -4.89
C ASN A 327 -20.17 17.86 -6.40
N ALA A 328 -19.01 18.16 -7.00
CA ALA A 328 -18.89 18.29 -8.45
C ALA A 328 -19.24 17.00 -9.22
N LEU A 329 -19.10 15.81 -8.61
CA LEU A 329 -19.45 14.54 -9.26
C LEU A 329 -20.94 14.45 -9.61
N PHE A 330 -21.82 14.95 -8.74
CA PHE A 330 -23.26 14.95 -8.99
C PHE A 330 -23.66 15.93 -10.09
N GLY A 331 -22.93 17.03 -10.24
CA GLY A 331 -23.12 17.97 -11.35
C GLY A 331 -22.77 17.39 -12.73
N LEU A 332 -22.05 16.27 -12.79
CA LEU A 332 -21.66 15.63 -14.05
C LEU A 332 -22.82 14.91 -14.75
N GLU A 333 -24.02 14.86 -14.15
CA GLU A 333 -25.23 14.44 -14.86
C GLU A 333 -25.46 15.29 -16.12
N ALA A 334 -25.17 16.60 -16.05
CA ALA A 334 -25.23 17.50 -17.21
C ALA A 334 -24.22 17.14 -18.32
N ASP A 335 -23.09 16.53 -17.94
CA ASP A 335 -22.09 15.96 -18.83
C ASP A 335 -22.42 14.50 -19.22
N GLY A 336 -23.62 14.00 -18.89
CA GLY A 336 -24.11 12.64 -19.14
C GLY A 336 -23.38 11.55 -18.36
N MET A 337 -22.93 11.87 -17.15
CA MET A 337 -22.27 10.96 -16.20
C MET A 337 -23.04 10.96 -14.87
N PRO A 338 -24.26 10.39 -14.84
CA PRO A 338 -25.09 10.40 -13.62
C PRO A 338 -24.42 9.62 -12.49
N ALA A 339 -24.45 10.20 -11.29
CA ALA A 339 -23.96 9.59 -10.06
C ALA A 339 -25.14 9.04 -9.24
N VAL A 340 -25.03 7.80 -8.77
CA VAL A 340 -26.04 7.16 -7.91
C VAL A 340 -25.43 6.79 -6.57
N VAL A 341 -26.10 7.15 -5.48
CA VAL A 341 -25.66 6.86 -4.11
C VAL A 341 -26.30 5.56 -3.63
N LEU A 342 -25.45 4.63 -3.17
CA LEU A 342 -25.83 3.37 -2.56
C LEU A 342 -25.51 3.40 -1.07
N ASP A 343 -26.49 3.06 -0.25
CA ASP A 343 -26.37 3.08 1.21
C ASP A 343 -25.57 1.86 1.71
N MET A 344 -24.42 2.03 2.36
CA MET A 344 -23.67 0.90 2.94
C MET A 344 -23.97 0.67 4.43
N THR A 345 -25.21 0.91 4.86
CA THR A 345 -25.65 0.66 6.24
C THR A 345 -26.81 -0.35 6.32
N TYR A 346 -26.95 -1.03 7.45
CA TYR A 346 -28.07 -1.95 7.73
C TYR A 346 -28.76 -1.63 9.07
N GLY A 347 -30.05 -1.94 9.18
CA GLY A 347 -30.88 -1.53 10.31
C GLY A 347 -30.78 -2.46 11.53
N LEU A 348 -30.71 -1.90 12.73
CA LEU A 348 -30.73 -2.69 13.98
C LEU A 348 -32.07 -3.38 14.24
N SER A 349 -33.20 -2.87 13.73
CA SER A 349 -34.52 -3.53 13.91
C SER A 349 -34.55 -4.95 13.32
N GLU A 350 -33.71 -5.23 12.33
CA GLU A 350 -33.56 -6.53 11.66
C GLU A 350 -32.87 -7.57 12.58
N THR A 351 -32.03 -7.13 13.53
CA THR A 351 -31.36 -8.00 14.52
C THR A 351 -32.32 -8.55 15.58
N LYS A 352 -33.27 -7.75 16.08
CA LYS A 352 -34.17 -8.12 17.20
C LYS A 352 -35.16 -9.24 16.84
N SER A 353 -35.52 -9.37 15.57
CA SER A 353 -36.38 -10.45 15.07
C SER A 353 -35.65 -11.81 15.02
N ARG A 354 -34.36 -11.80 14.66
CA ARG A 354 -33.56 -13.00 14.36
C ARG A 354 -32.71 -13.52 15.52
N ALA A 355 -32.43 -12.68 16.53
CA ALA A 355 -31.75 -13.11 17.76
C ALA A 355 -32.47 -14.26 18.52
N ARG A 356 -33.77 -14.50 18.23
CA ARG A 356 -34.54 -15.64 18.76
C ARG A 356 -34.37 -16.95 17.97
N GLN A 357 -33.74 -16.92 16.80
CA GLN A 357 -33.57 -18.05 15.87
C GLN A 357 -32.09 -18.39 15.57
N ALA A 358 -31.13 -17.56 16.00
CA ALA A 358 -29.72 -17.84 15.76
C ALA A 358 -29.27 -19.10 16.51
N ASP A 359 -28.82 -20.10 15.77
CA ASP A 359 -28.22 -21.31 16.30
C ASP A 359 -26.89 -20.98 16.97
N ARG A 360 -26.55 -21.66 18.08
CA ARG A 360 -25.36 -21.32 18.91
C ARG A 360 -24.03 -21.40 18.14
N ALA A 361 -24.00 -22.08 17.00
CA ALA A 361 -22.83 -22.29 16.16
C ALA A 361 -22.49 -21.09 15.24
N THR A 362 -23.47 -20.27 14.86
CA THR A 362 -23.29 -19.08 14.00
C THR A 362 -23.62 -17.83 14.82
N ARG A 363 -22.64 -17.31 15.57
CA ARG A 363 -22.77 -16.10 16.41
C ARG A 363 -22.94 -14.78 15.63
N GLY A 364 -23.65 -14.77 14.50
CA GLY A 364 -23.95 -13.56 13.72
C GLY A 364 -25.33 -13.63 13.06
N ASN A 365 -25.99 -12.49 12.84
CA ASN A 365 -27.31 -12.46 12.21
C ASN A 365 -27.24 -12.51 10.66
N ASN A 366 -26.02 -12.64 10.11
CA ASN A 366 -25.66 -12.57 8.69
C ASN A 366 -26.07 -11.26 8.00
N LEU A 367 -26.37 -10.20 8.77
CA LEU A 367 -26.89 -8.95 8.22
C LEU A 367 -25.82 -8.21 7.42
N LEU A 368 -24.56 -8.29 7.85
CA LEU A 368 -23.46 -7.66 7.12
C LEU A 368 -23.34 -8.28 5.72
N LYS A 369 -23.31 -9.61 5.63
CA LYS A 369 -23.22 -10.32 4.34
C LYS A 369 -24.45 -10.09 3.48
N GLU A 370 -25.65 -10.14 4.06
CA GLU A 370 -26.90 -9.83 3.35
C GLU A 370 -26.90 -8.41 2.78
N ARG A 371 -26.42 -7.42 3.54
CA ARG A 371 -26.31 -6.04 3.05
C ARG A 371 -25.28 -5.94 1.92
N LEU A 372 -24.14 -6.62 2.00
CA LEU A 372 -23.18 -6.69 0.89
C LEU A 372 -23.84 -7.27 -0.38
N ASP A 373 -24.61 -8.35 -0.26
CA ASP A 373 -25.34 -8.94 -1.39
C ASP A 373 -26.38 -7.97 -1.98
N GLN A 374 -27.07 -7.20 -1.14
CA GLN A 374 -28.01 -6.18 -1.58
C GLN A 374 -27.33 -5.02 -2.31
N ILE A 375 -26.23 -4.48 -1.78
CA ILE A 375 -25.48 -3.39 -2.42
C ILE A 375 -24.99 -3.83 -3.81
N CYS A 376 -24.53 -5.08 -3.97
CA CYS A 376 -24.13 -5.62 -5.28
C CYS A 376 -25.30 -5.60 -6.29
N LYS A 377 -26.51 -6.00 -5.86
CA LYS A 377 -27.72 -5.96 -6.70
C LYS A 377 -28.17 -4.54 -7.01
N GLU A 378 -28.10 -3.64 -6.04
CA GLU A 378 -28.43 -2.22 -6.22
C GLU A 378 -27.46 -1.54 -7.20
N ALA A 379 -26.16 -1.86 -7.12
CA ALA A 379 -25.15 -1.42 -8.07
C ALA A 379 -25.44 -1.90 -9.50
N GLU A 380 -25.76 -3.17 -9.66
CA GLU A 380 -26.17 -3.73 -10.96
C GLU A 380 -27.41 -3.01 -11.51
N ALA A 381 -28.44 -2.83 -10.67
CA ALA A 381 -29.67 -2.16 -11.06
C ALA A 381 -29.44 -0.69 -11.45
N ALA A 382 -28.61 0.03 -10.71
CA ALA A 382 -28.26 1.42 -11.01
C ALA A 382 -27.52 1.55 -12.35
N ILE A 383 -26.63 0.61 -12.69
CA ILE A 383 -25.92 0.61 -13.96
C ILE A 383 -26.85 0.26 -15.14
N LEU A 384 -27.67 -0.78 -14.98
CA LEU A 384 -28.50 -1.30 -16.08
C LEU A 384 -29.80 -0.50 -16.28
N GLY A 385 -30.40 0.00 -15.21
CA GLY A 385 -31.64 0.76 -15.21
C GLY A 385 -31.40 2.27 -15.33
N ASP A 386 -30.66 2.83 -14.38
CA ASP A 386 -30.49 4.29 -14.25
C ASP A 386 -29.34 4.84 -15.12
N GLY A 387 -28.57 3.96 -15.77
CA GLY A 387 -27.41 4.34 -16.58
C GLY A 387 -26.28 4.97 -15.77
N ALA A 388 -26.17 4.63 -14.48
CA ALA A 388 -25.18 5.18 -13.56
C ALA A 388 -23.76 5.06 -14.13
N ALA A 389 -23.09 6.21 -14.26
CA ALA A 389 -21.69 6.30 -14.67
C ALA A 389 -20.74 6.41 -13.47
N ILE A 390 -21.28 6.77 -12.30
CA ILE A 390 -20.57 6.86 -11.03
C ILE A 390 -21.47 6.21 -9.96
N LEU A 391 -20.92 5.26 -9.20
CA LEU A 391 -21.56 4.71 -8.02
C LEU A 391 -20.86 5.24 -6.78
N VAL A 392 -21.61 5.82 -5.86
CA VAL A 392 -21.11 6.30 -4.57
C VAL A 392 -21.58 5.34 -3.48
N LEU A 393 -20.68 4.58 -2.88
CA LEU A 393 -20.96 3.79 -1.68
C LEU A 393 -20.87 4.72 -0.46
N SER A 394 -21.95 4.85 0.32
CA SER A 394 -22.08 5.92 1.32
C SER A 394 -22.43 5.45 2.73
N HIS A 395 -21.70 5.97 3.72
CA HIS A 395 -22.00 5.83 5.16
C HIS A 395 -22.96 6.89 5.69
N ARG A 396 -23.45 7.82 4.86
CA ARG A 396 -24.21 9.00 5.30
C ARG A 396 -25.40 8.69 6.21
N ARG A 397 -26.03 7.52 6.02
CA ARG A 397 -27.19 7.06 6.80
C ARG A 397 -26.84 6.36 8.12
N ALA A 398 -25.56 6.23 8.45
CA ALA A 398 -25.12 5.61 9.70
C ALA A 398 -25.63 6.43 10.89
N SER A 399 -26.19 5.75 11.88
CA SER A 399 -26.88 6.40 13.00
C SER A 399 -27.02 5.44 14.18
N GLN A 400 -27.62 5.91 15.27
CA GLN A 400 -28.00 5.04 16.39
C GLN A 400 -28.86 3.83 15.98
N SER A 401 -29.56 3.89 14.83
CA SER A 401 -30.42 2.80 14.36
C SER A 401 -29.85 1.99 13.19
N ARG A 402 -28.72 2.44 12.61
CA ARG A 402 -28.12 1.86 11.40
C ARG A 402 -26.62 1.69 11.56
N VAL A 403 -26.15 0.46 11.44
CA VAL A 403 -24.73 0.10 11.57
C VAL A 403 -24.06 0.22 10.19
N PRO A 404 -22.89 0.89 10.09
CA PRO A 404 -22.13 0.92 8.84
C PRO A 404 -21.49 -0.44 8.53
N VAL A 405 -21.48 -0.83 7.25
CA VAL A 405 -20.66 -1.92 6.74
C VAL A 405 -19.29 -1.36 6.40
N SER A 406 -18.19 -2.04 6.75
CA SER A 406 -16.85 -1.58 6.35
C SER A 406 -16.78 -1.20 4.88
N SER A 407 -16.26 0.00 4.60
CA SER A 407 -16.14 0.51 3.23
C SER A 407 -15.26 -0.40 2.36
N LEU A 408 -14.24 -1.03 2.96
CA LEU A 408 -13.37 -2.00 2.29
C LEU A 408 -14.13 -3.24 1.81
N LEU A 409 -14.97 -3.82 2.68
CA LEU A 409 -15.77 -4.99 2.33
C LEU A 409 -16.83 -4.64 1.27
N ALA A 410 -17.45 -3.45 1.37
CA ALA A 410 -18.43 -2.97 0.40
C ALA A 410 -17.80 -2.74 -0.98
N VAL A 411 -16.66 -2.03 -1.05
CA VAL A 411 -15.90 -1.82 -2.28
C VAL A 411 -15.48 -3.14 -2.90
N GLY A 412 -14.87 -4.03 -2.10
CA GLY A 412 -14.40 -5.32 -2.59
C GLY A 412 -15.54 -6.17 -3.17
N ALA A 413 -16.64 -6.30 -2.44
CA ALA A 413 -17.79 -7.08 -2.90
C ALA A 413 -18.39 -6.53 -4.20
N VAL A 414 -18.61 -5.21 -4.28
CA VAL A 414 -19.18 -4.57 -5.48
C VAL A 414 -18.20 -4.66 -6.64
N HIS A 415 -16.92 -4.41 -6.41
CA HIS A 415 -15.89 -4.50 -7.45
C HIS A 415 -15.84 -5.89 -8.09
N GLN A 416 -15.77 -6.95 -7.26
CA GLN A 416 -15.70 -8.33 -7.73
C GLN A 416 -17.00 -8.77 -8.43
N ASP A 417 -18.17 -8.43 -7.89
CA ASP A 417 -19.46 -8.77 -8.51
C ASP A 417 -19.63 -8.07 -9.88
N LEU A 418 -19.23 -6.79 -9.98
CA LEU A 418 -19.26 -6.05 -11.24
C LEU A 418 -18.23 -6.59 -12.26
N ILE A 419 -17.07 -7.09 -11.84
CA ILE A 419 -16.12 -7.78 -12.72
C ILE A 419 -16.74 -9.06 -13.26
N ALA A 420 -17.27 -9.92 -12.37
CA ALA A 420 -17.87 -11.19 -12.74
C ALA A 420 -19.03 -11.03 -13.75
N LYS A 421 -19.77 -9.92 -13.65
CA LYS A 421 -20.88 -9.56 -14.56
C LYS A 421 -20.46 -8.73 -15.78
N LYS A 422 -19.16 -8.43 -15.96
CA LYS A 422 -18.63 -7.58 -17.04
C LYS A 422 -19.23 -6.16 -17.06
N LEU A 423 -19.54 -5.63 -15.88
CA LEU A 423 -20.12 -4.29 -15.66
C LEU A 423 -19.12 -3.29 -15.08
N ARG A 424 -18.01 -3.73 -14.48
CA ARG A 424 -17.05 -2.84 -13.77
C ARG A 424 -16.49 -1.72 -14.65
N ALA A 425 -16.23 -2.00 -15.93
CA ALA A 425 -15.73 -1.02 -16.89
C ALA A 425 -16.74 0.10 -17.21
N LYS A 426 -18.02 -0.06 -16.86
CA LYS A 426 -19.07 0.93 -17.19
C LYS A 426 -19.21 2.04 -16.15
N VAL A 427 -18.47 2.01 -15.04
CA VAL A 427 -18.76 2.87 -13.89
C VAL A 427 -17.50 3.24 -13.12
N ALA A 428 -17.47 4.44 -12.53
CA ALA A 428 -16.54 4.78 -11.45
C ALA A 428 -17.09 4.31 -10.11
N LEU A 429 -16.23 3.79 -9.22
CA LEU A 429 -16.62 3.41 -7.87
C LEU A 429 -16.04 4.39 -6.83
N VAL A 430 -16.89 5.20 -6.21
CA VAL A 430 -16.51 6.23 -5.25
C VAL A 430 -16.99 5.84 -3.85
N VAL A 431 -16.19 6.13 -2.83
CA VAL A 431 -16.57 5.91 -1.42
C VAL A 431 -16.81 7.25 -0.74
N GLU A 432 -18.02 7.48 -0.26
CA GLU A 432 -18.31 8.48 0.78
C GLU A 432 -18.14 7.79 2.15
N GLY A 433 -16.89 7.82 2.60
CA GLY A 433 -16.38 6.96 3.66
C GLY A 433 -16.34 7.64 5.03
N ALA A 434 -16.55 6.82 6.05
CA ALA A 434 -16.53 7.24 7.44
C ALA A 434 -15.49 6.49 8.26
N ASP A 435 -14.99 5.34 7.81
CA ASP A 435 -14.05 4.46 8.50
C ASP A 435 -12.61 4.53 7.93
N ALA A 436 -12.39 5.36 6.90
CA ALA A 436 -11.09 5.52 6.25
C ALA A 436 -10.41 6.83 6.67
N HIS A 437 -9.39 6.72 7.51
CA HIS A 437 -8.63 7.86 8.05
C HIS A 437 -7.11 7.68 8.03
N GLU A 438 -6.62 6.49 7.66
CA GLU A 438 -5.18 6.22 7.54
C GLU A 438 -4.76 6.07 6.07
N ILE A 439 -3.51 6.39 5.78
CA ILE A 439 -2.91 6.19 4.45
C ILE A 439 -3.09 4.73 4.00
N HIS A 440 -2.94 3.78 4.92
CA HIS A 440 -3.16 2.36 4.65
C HIS A 440 -4.60 2.08 4.20
N HIS A 441 -5.61 2.67 4.86
CA HIS A 441 -7.03 2.48 4.51
C HIS A 441 -7.30 2.95 3.08
N PHE A 442 -6.77 4.12 2.70
CA PHE A 442 -6.89 4.64 1.34
C PHE A 442 -6.21 3.72 0.31
N CYS A 443 -5.02 3.22 0.63
CA CYS A 443 -4.31 2.30 -0.26
C CYS A 443 -5.05 0.97 -0.44
N CYS A 444 -5.70 0.44 0.60
CA CYS A 444 -6.55 -0.74 0.51
C CYS A 444 -7.76 -0.48 -0.39
N LEU A 445 -8.53 0.59 -0.12
CA LEU A 445 -9.69 0.94 -0.95
C LEU A 445 -9.33 1.05 -2.43
N LEU A 446 -8.25 1.77 -2.76
CA LEU A 446 -7.77 1.92 -4.13
C LEU A 446 -7.32 0.57 -4.71
N GLY A 447 -6.51 -0.19 -3.98
CA GLY A 447 -5.98 -1.49 -4.43
C GLY A 447 -7.05 -2.57 -4.63
N PHE A 448 -8.22 -2.42 -4.02
CA PHE A 448 -9.38 -3.29 -4.21
C PHE A 448 -10.49 -2.70 -5.11
N GLY A 449 -10.15 -1.67 -5.89
CA GLY A 449 -10.96 -1.23 -7.04
C GLY A 449 -11.77 0.05 -6.83
N CYS A 450 -11.54 0.79 -5.74
CA CYS A 450 -12.09 2.14 -5.58
C CYS A 450 -11.40 3.13 -6.52
N ASP A 451 -12.18 4.04 -7.10
CA ASP A 451 -11.71 5.09 -8.00
C ASP A 451 -11.38 6.40 -7.30
N ALA A 452 -12.16 6.75 -6.26
CA ALA A 452 -12.00 7.96 -5.47
C ALA A 452 -12.64 7.82 -4.09
N ILE A 453 -12.10 8.53 -3.11
CA ILE A 453 -12.49 8.44 -1.71
C ILE A 453 -12.78 9.84 -1.21
N TYR A 454 -13.97 10.04 -0.67
CA TYR A 454 -14.39 11.21 0.06
C TYR A 454 -14.53 10.86 1.55
N PRO A 455 -13.47 11.04 2.36
CA PRO A 455 -13.45 10.64 3.77
C PRO A 455 -14.09 11.73 4.64
N TYR A 456 -15.40 11.94 4.48
CA TYR A 456 -16.12 13.08 5.08
C TYR A 456 -15.97 13.12 6.61
N LEU A 457 -16.04 11.96 7.28
CA LEU A 457 -15.93 11.90 8.74
C LEU A 457 -14.49 12.16 9.20
N CYS A 458 -13.50 11.80 8.39
CA CYS A 458 -12.11 12.16 8.66
C CYS A 458 -11.93 13.68 8.66
N TYR A 459 -12.57 14.40 7.74
CA TYR A 459 -12.55 15.86 7.73
C TYR A 459 -13.21 16.47 8.96
N LEU A 460 -14.35 15.93 9.41
CA LEU A 460 -14.98 16.35 10.66
C LEU A 460 -14.10 16.07 11.88
N SER A 461 -13.35 14.96 11.88
CA SER A 461 -12.41 14.64 12.97
C SER A 461 -11.28 15.67 13.11
N LEU A 462 -10.93 16.40 12.03
CA LEU A 462 -9.88 17.43 12.06
C LEU A 462 -10.25 18.63 12.96
N LEU A 463 -11.53 18.82 13.29
CA LEU A 463 -11.98 19.79 14.29
C LEU A 463 -11.43 19.47 15.68
N ARG A 464 -11.15 18.19 15.97
CA ARG A 464 -10.60 17.73 17.26
C ARG A 464 -9.08 17.85 17.35
N VAL A 465 -8.39 18.15 16.25
CA VAL A 465 -6.93 18.35 16.26
C VAL A 465 -6.57 19.59 17.07
N ARG A 466 -5.79 19.38 18.13
CA ARG A 466 -5.36 20.43 19.07
C ARG A 466 -4.04 21.08 18.64
N GLY A 467 -3.79 22.30 19.12
CA GLY A 467 -2.53 23.02 18.90
C GLY A 467 -2.33 23.52 17.47
N THR A 468 -3.41 23.91 16.80
CA THR A 468 -3.37 24.57 15.49
C THR A 468 -4.55 25.53 15.33
N ASP A 469 -4.27 26.72 14.81
CA ASP A 469 -5.27 27.77 14.52
C ASP A 469 -5.64 27.81 13.04
N LEU A 470 -5.25 26.78 12.27
CA LEU A 470 -5.57 26.70 10.85
C LEU A 470 -7.10 26.58 10.66
N PRO A 471 -7.70 27.29 9.69
CA PRO A 471 -9.11 27.12 9.32
C PRO A 471 -9.34 25.72 8.75
N LEU A 472 -10.55 25.18 8.87
CA LEU A 472 -10.85 23.79 8.51
C LEU A 472 -10.50 23.47 7.05
N ASN A 473 -10.76 24.38 6.12
CA ASN A 473 -10.37 24.23 4.71
C ASN A 473 -8.85 23.97 4.54
N GLN A 474 -8.01 24.70 5.28
CA GLN A 474 -6.55 24.50 5.21
C GLN A 474 -6.14 23.18 5.89
N ARG A 475 -6.83 22.76 6.96
CA ARG A 475 -6.60 21.45 7.59
C ARG A 475 -6.89 20.32 6.60
N ILE A 476 -8.01 20.40 5.88
CA ILE A 476 -8.39 19.44 4.83
C ILE A 476 -7.33 19.39 3.74
N GLU A 477 -6.86 20.55 3.24
CA GLU A 477 -5.86 20.55 2.17
C GLU A 477 -4.51 19.98 2.62
N ASN A 478 -4.05 20.30 3.83
CA ASN A 478 -2.83 19.71 4.39
C ASN A 478 -2.98 18.19 4.56
N PHE A 479 -4.11 17.73 5.08
CA PHE A 479 -4.41 16.30 5.20
C PHE A 479 -4.43 15.58 3.85
N ARG A 480 -5.06 16.19 2.82
CA ARG A 480 -5.09 15.64 1.46
C ARG A 480 -3.69 15.54 0.87
N LYS A 481 -2.88 16.59 1.00
CA LYS A 481 -1.47 16.58 0.56
C LYS A 481 -0.65 15.49 1.26
N ALA A 482 -0.83 15.33 2.56
CA ALA A 482 -0.17 14.27 3.32
C ALA A 482 -0.61 12.87 2.85
N SER A 483 -1.91 12.70 2.59
CA SER A 483 -2.48 11.45 2.09
C SER A 483 -1.97 11.10 0.69
N ASP A 484 -1.91 12.08 -0.22
CA ASP A 484 -1.38 11.91 -1.58
C ASP A 484 0.10 11.50 -1.54
N GLY A 485 0.93 12.17 -0.73
CA GLY A 485 2.33 11.79 -0.51
C GLY A 485 2.47 10.38 0.08
N GLY A 486 1.58 10.01 1.01
CA GLY A 486 1.50 8.67 1.59
C GLY A 486 1.15 7.59 0.57
N ILE A 487 0.17 7.84 -0.31
CA ILE A 487 -0.23 6.91 -1.37
C ILE A 487 0.92 6.71 -2.37
N LEU A 488 1.56 7.80 -2.81
CA LEU A 488 2.75 7.74 -3.65
C LEU A 488 3.85 6.89 -3.00
N LYS A 489 4.11 7.09 -1.70
CA LYS A 489 5.07 6.27 -0.94
C LYS A 489 4.70 4.79 -0.94
N VAL A 490 3.43 4.43 -0.76
CA VAL A 490 3.01 3.01 -0.75
C VAL A 490 3.15 2.39 -2.14
N MET A 491 2.72 3.08 -3.19
CA MET A 491 2.90 2.63 -4.58
C MET A 491 4.38 2.41 -4.92
N SER A 492 5.24 3.33 -4.48
CA SER A 492 6.66 3.29 -4.79
C SER A 492 7.37 2.09 -4.14
N LYS A 493 6.83 1.52 -3.05
CA LYS A 493 7.36 0.27 -2.45
C LYS A 493 7.33 -0.92 -3.42
N MET A 494 6.39 -0.94 -4.36
CA MET A 494 6.32 -1.96 -5.43
C MET A 494 6.96 -1.49 -6.75
N GLY A 495 7.51 -0.27 -6.78
CA GLY A 495 8.02 0.33 -8.01
C GLY A 495 6.92 0.73 -8.99
N ILE A 496 5.70 1.03 -8.50
CA ILE A 496 4.59 1.49 -9.33
C ILE A 496 4.55 3.01 -9.36
N SER A 497 4.45 3.57 -10.55
CA SER A 497 4.52 5.00 -10.82
C SER A 497 3.14 5.63 -11.00
N CYS A 498 2.18 4.90 -11.56
CA CYS A 498 0.86 5.43 -11.90
C CYS A 498 -0.24 4.82 -11.02
N LEU A 499 -1.09 5.68 -10.44
CA LEU A 499 -2.23 5.21 -9.64
C LEU A 499 -3.18 4.34 -10.45
N GLN A 500 -3.34 4.63 -11.74
CA GLN A 500 -4.19 3.86 -12.64
C GLN A 500 -3.82 2.36 -12.65
N SER A 501 -2.52 2.03 -12.63
CA SER A 501 -2.03 0.65 -12.57
C SER A 501 -2.09 0.03 -11.17
N TYR A 502 -2.12 0.86 -10.11
CA TYR A 502 -2.22 0.40 -8.73
C TYR A 502 -3.67 0.02 -8.35
N LYS A 503 -4.66 0.70 -8.94
CA LYS A 503 -6.07 0.44 -8.68
C LYS A 503 -6.45 -0.99 -9.07
N GLY A 504 -7.09 -1.72 -8.15
CA GLY A 504 -7.51 -3.10 -8.38
C GLY A 504 -6.37 -4.13 -8.47
N ALA A 505 -5.09 -3.74 -8.32
CA ALA A 505 -3.95 -4.65 -8.42
C ALA A 505 -3.80 -5.60 -7.22
N GLN A 506 -4.52 -5.35 -6.12
CA GLN A 506 -4.55 -6.20 -4.92
C GLN A 506 -3.15 -6.54 -4.35
N LEU A 507 -2.26 -5.55 -4.26
CA LEU A 507 -0.88 -5.70 -3.80
C LEU A 507 -0.78 -5.80 -2.26
N PHE A 508 -1.58 -6.68 -1.70
CA PHE A 508 -1.71 -6.94 -0.29
C PHE A 508 -1.65 -8.44 0.00
N GLN A 509 -1.28 -8.76 1.22
CA GLN A 509 -1.41 -10.09 1.78
C GLN A 509 -2.37 -10.06 2.96
N ALA A 510 -3.42 -10.87 2.91
CA ALA A 510 -4.35 -11.04 4.01
C ALA A 510 -3.82 -12.06 5.02
N VAL A 511 -3.93 -11.75 6.32
CA VAL A 511 -3.54 -12.65 7.41
C VAL A 511 -4.69 -12.78 8.40
N GLY A 512 -5.17 -14.00 8.59
CA GLY A 512 -6.23 -14.30 9.56
C GLY A 512 -7.64 -13.90 9.08
N MET A 513 -7.88 -13.88 7.77
CA MET A 513 -9.20 -13.62 7.18
C MET A 513 -9.76 -14.91 6.60
N ASP A 514 -11.07 -15.14 6.77
CA ASP A 514 -11.71 -16.35 6.25
C ASP A 514 -11.76 -16.36 4.72
N LYS A 515 -11.53 -17.54 4.12
CA LYS A 515 -11.58 -17.78 2.68
C LYS A 515 -12.89 -17.33 2.03
N GLU A 516 -14.02 -17.38 2.74
CA GLU A 516 -15.31 -16.93 2.21
C GLU A 516 -15.32 -15.41 1.99
N VAL A 517 -14.69 -14.67 2.90
CA VAL A 517 -14.55 -13.20 2.77
C VAL A 517 -13.62 -12.87 1.61
N ILE A 518 -12.49 -13.57 1.50
CA ILE A 518 -11.56 -13.42 0.36
C ILE A 518 -12.27 -13.72 -0.96
N ALA A 519 -12.98 -14.84 -1.07
CA ALA A 519 -13.66 -15.24 -2.31
C ALA A 519 -14.81 -14.30 -2.71
N LYS A 520 -15.44 -13.62 -1.76
CA LYS A 520 -16.54 -12.68 -2.05
C LYS A 520 -16.05 -11.26 -2.33
N CYS A 521 -15.09 -10.77 -1.56
CA CYS A 521 -14.69 -9.36 -1.58
C CYS A 521 -13.32 -9.11 -2.23
N PHE A 522 -12.43 -10.10 -2.23
CA PHE A 522 -11.00 -9.90 -2.53
C PHE A 522 -10.43 -11.03 -3.40
N THR A 523 -11.20 -11.48 -4.39
CA THR A 523 -10.83 -12.60 -5.28
C THR A 523 -9.48 -12.33 -5.94
N GLY A 524 -8.54 -13.28 -5.78
CA GLY A 524 -7.17 -13.17 -6.28
C GLY A 524 -6.15 -12.66 -5.25
N CYS A 525 -6.61 -12.11 -4.11
CA CYS A 525 -5.71 -11.68 -3.03
C CYS A 525 -5.03 -12.90 -2.37
N LYS A 526 -3.72 -12.79 -2.13
CA LYS A 526 -2.97 -13.82 -1.40
C LYS A 526 -3.33 -13.78 0.07
N PHE A 527 -3.62 -14.93 0.66
CA PHE A 527 -3.86 -15.07 2.09
C PHE A 527 -3.06 -16.24 2.68
N VAL A 528 -2.65 -16.11 3.94
CA VAL A 528 -1.75 -17.09 4.60
C VAL A 528 -2.47 -17.97 5.61
N LEU A 529 -3.41 -17.39 6.34
CA LEU A 529 -4.08 -18.02 7.47
C LEU A 529 -5.58 -17.74 7.40
N ASN A 530 -6.39 -18.78 7.55
CA ASN A 530 -7.84 -18.65 7.67
C ASN A 530 -8.20 -18.10 9.06
N GLY A 531 -9.23 -17.25 9.18
CA GLY A 531 -9.57 -16.66 10.47
C GLY A 531 -10.94 -15.98 10.49
N ALA A 532 -10.97 -14.67 10.70
CA ALA A 532 -12.19 -13.88 10.86
C ALA A 532 -13.08 -13.92 9.60
N GLY A 533 -14.31 -14.40 9.77
CA GLY A 533 -15.36 -14.39 8.74
C GLY A 533 -16.32 -13.20 8.89
N PHE A 534 -17.36 -13.16 8.06
CA PHE A 534 -18.37 -12.10 8.10
C PHE A 534 -19.07 -11.96 9.45
N ASN A 535 -19.23 -13.06 10.18
CA ASN A 535 -19.80 -13.07 11.52
C ASN A 535 -18.93 -12.30 12.54
N ILE A 536 -17.61 -12.44 12.47
CA ILE A 536 -16.69 -11.73 13.37
C ILE A 536 -16.66 -10.24 13.01
N PHE A 537 -16.59 -9.90 11.72
CA PHE A 537 -16.67 -8.49 11.30
C PHE A 537 -18.00 -7.83 11.66
N GLU A 538 -19.12 -8.57 11.61
CA GLU A 538 -20.41 -8.08 12.08
C GLU A 538 -20.41 -7.86 13.60
N MET A 539 -19.81 -8.77 14.37
CA MET A 539 -19.67 -8.63 15.83
C MET A 539 -18.83 -7.40 16.19
N ASP A 540 -17.68 -7.21 15.56
CA ASP A 540 -16.79 -6.07 15.82
C ASP A 540 -17.48 -4.75 15.49
N ALA A 541 -18.15 -4.66 14.34
CA ALA A 541 -18.92 -3.48 13.95
C ALA A 541 -20.07 -3.19 14.94
N MET A 542 -20.75 -4.23 15.44
CA MET A 542 -21.79 -4.08 16.45
C MET A 542 -21.23 -3.65 17.80
N GLU A 543 -20.04 -4.11 18.18
CA GLU A 543 -19.42 -3.74 19.46
C GLU A 543 -19.00 -2.27 19.47
N LEU A 544 -18.35 -1.82 18.38
CA LEU A 544 -18.05 -0.40 18.16
C LEU A 544 -19.33 0.45 18.15
N HIS A 545 -20.42 -0.04 17.56
CA HIS A 545 -21.71 0.64 17.56
C HIS A 545 -22.32 0.78 18.97
N LYS A 546 -22.25 -0.27 19.79
CA LYS A 546 -22.70 -0.21 21.19
C LYS A 546 -21.86 0.73 22.05
N MET A 547 -20.53 0.77 21.82
CA MET A 547 -19.64 1.71 22.50
C MET A 547 -20.06 3.16 22.22
N ALA A 548 -20.41 3.48 20.96
CA ALA A 548 -20.88 4.80 20.59
C ALA A 548 -22.30 5.13 21.09
N PHE A 549 -23.17 4.12 21.24
CA PHE A 549 -24.56 4.27 21.63
C PHE A 549 -24.95 3.32 22.77
N PRO A 550 -24.47 3.55 24.01
CA PRO A 550 -24.72 2.66 25.12
C PRO A 550 -26.20 2.65 25.53
N ASP A 551 -26.74 1.47 25.87
CA ASP A 551 -28.14 1.29 26.34
C ASP A 551 -28.44 2.12 27.61
N ARG A 552 -27.41 2.41 28.41
CA ARG A 552 -27.48 3.25 29.59
C ARG A 552 -26.37 4.30 29.51
N PRO A 553 -26.67 5.54 29.08
CA PRO A 553 -25.67 6.59 29.08
C PRO A 553 -25.23 6.88 30.53
N HIS A 554 -23.91 6.88 30.76
CA HIS A 554 -23.38 7.34 32.04
C HIS A 554 -23.60 8.85 32.12
N PRO A 555 -24.24 9.37 33.19
CA PRO A 555 -24.26 10.82 33.38
C PRO A 555 -22.82 11.31 33.53
N PRO A 556 -22.44 12.43 32.88
CA PRO A 556 -21.09 12.99 33.02
C PRO A 556 -20.79 13.21 34.50
N LEU A 557 -19.57 12.85 34.93
CA LEU A 557 -19.19 12.93 36.34
C LEU A 557 -18.99 14.39 36.78
N VAL A 558 -18.75 15.29 35.82
CA VAL A 558 -18.58 16.73 36.03
C VAL A 558 -19.31 17.52 34.94
N ASP A 559 -19.99 18.61 35.32
CA ASP A 559 -20.49 19.60 34.37
C ASP A 559 -19.30 20.19 33.58
N ASN A 560 -19.32 20.04 32.24
CA ASN A 560 -18.25 20.40 31.28
C ASN A 560 -17.15 19.35 31.02
N GLU A 561 -17.32 18.08 31.37
CA GLU A 561 -16.49 17.03 30.76
C GLU A 561 -16.72 16.97 29.25
N VAL A 562 -15.66 17.21 28.47
CA VAL A 562 -15.68 16.96 27.02
C VAL A 562 -15.61 15.45 26.86
N GLU A 563 -16.66 14.83 26.32
CA GLU A 563 -16.59 13.41 25.95
C GLU A 563 -15.39 13.23 24.98
N GLU A 564 -14.43 12.41 25.39
CA GLU A 564 -13.21 12.13 24.63
C GLU A 564 -13.37 10.81 23.85
N LEU A 565 -12.52 10.64 22.83
CA LEU A 565 -12.45 9.37 22.12
C LEU A 565 -11.70 8.38 23.01
N GLU A 566 -12.05 7.10 22.89
CA GLU A 566 -11.33 6.03 23.57
C GLU A 566 -9.86 5.97 23.13
N ASP A 567 -9.00 5.54 24.05
CA ASP A 567 -7.58 5.26 23.80
C ASP A 567 -7.30 3.78 24.10
N PHE A 568 -7.37 2.95 23.06
CA PHE A 568 -7.13 1.53 23.17
C PHE A 568 -5.64 1.16 23.20
N GLY A 569 -4.72 2.13 23.06
CA GLY A 569 -3.28 1.89 23.01
C GLY A 569 -2.89 1.02 21.81
N GLU A 570 -3.21 1.44 20.59
CA GLU A 570 -2.84 0.67 19.37
C GLU A 570 -1.40 0.95 18.92
N TYR A 571 -0.88 2.14 19.25
CA TYR A 571 0.47 2.58 18.93
C TYR A 571 1.37 2.64 20.16
N HIS A 572 0.83 3.02 21.32
CA HIS A 572 1.57 3.02 22.58
C HIS A 572 0.85 2.23 23.66
N PHE A 573 1.64 1.48 24.43
CA PHE A 573 1.16 0.79 25.62
C PHE A 573 0.41 1.73 26.58
N ARG A 574 -0.74 1.25 27.08
CA ARG A 574 -1.55 1.90 28.12
C ARG A 574 -1.82 0.91 29.25
N SER A 575 -1.66 1.37 30.49
CA SER A 575 -1.85 0.56 31.71
C SER A 575 -3.30 0.53 32.23
N ILE A 576 -4.24 1.08 31.47
CA ILE A 576 -5.67 1.07 31.81
C ILE A 576 -6.30 -0.30 31.44
N HIS A 577 -7.49 -0.57 31.97
CA HIS A 577 -8.21 -1.81 31.63
C HIS A 577 -8.72 -1.73 30.17
N GLU A 578 -8.80 -2.88 29.50
CA GLU A 578 -9.37 -3.02 28.13
C GLU A 578 -8.58 -2.31 27.02
N THR A 579 -7.25 -2.41 27.06
CA THR A 579 -6.35 -1.94 26.00
C THR A 579 -5.77 -3.10 25.19
N GLU A 580 -5.18 -2.77 24.05
CA GLU A 580 -4.46 -3.71 23.21
C GLU A 580 -3.25 -4.32 23.94
N ILE A 581 -2.97 -5.59 23.64
CA ILE A 581 -1.86 -6.29 24.27
C ILE A 581 -0.58 -6.00 23.49
N HIS A 582 0.42 -5.46 24.18
CA HIS A 582 1.76 -5.24 23.62
C HIS A 582 2.75 -6.31 24.08
N MET A 583 3.65 -6.73 23.17
CA MET A 583 4.79 -7.60 23.49
C MET A 583 5.79 -6.93 24.43
N ASN A 584 5.95 -5.60 24.36
CA ASN A 584 6.86 -4.87 25.21
C ASN A 584 6.10 -4.07 26.28
N THR A 585 5.84 -4.71 27.43
CA THR A 585 5.24 -4.03 28.58
C THR A 585 6.31 -3.55 29.59
N PRO A 586 6.04 -2.49 30.38
CA PRO A 586 6.99 -2.01 31.39
C PRO A 586 7.45 -3.09 32.38
N ASP A 587 6.54 -3.98 32.80
CA ASP A 587 6.85 -5.05 33.77
C ASP A 587 7.78 -6.11 33.18
N VAL A 588 7.56 -6.52 31.93
CA VAL A 588 8.41 -7.45 31.20
C VAL A 588 9.80 -6.85 31.01
N ILE A 589 9.88 -5.59 30.54
CA ILE A 589 11.14 -4.89 30.33
C ILE A 589 11.89 -4.76 31.65
N TYR A 590 11.20 -4.41 32.74
CA TYR A 590 11.79 -4.29 34.07
C TYR A 590 12.42 -5.61 34.51
N LYS A 591 11.70 -6.73 34.38
CA LYS A 591 12.24 -8.05 34.76
C LYS A 591 13.40 -8.51 33.88
N MET A 592 13.37 -8.19 32.59
CA MET A 592 14.50 -8.42 31.70
C MET A 592 15.74 -7.63 32.16
N GLN A 593 15.58 -6.34 32.50
CA GLN A 593 16.66 -5.49 32.99
C GLN A 593 17.20 -5.96 34.35
N GLU A 594 16.32 -6.36 35.27
CA GLU A 594 16.70 -6.92 36.57
C GLU A 594 17.54 -8.20 36.39
N ALA A 595 17.09 -9.12 35.53
CA ALA A 595 17.82 -10.34 35.21
C ALA A 595 19.23 -10.05 34.67
N ALA A 596 19.34 -9.13 33.70
CA ALA A 596 20.63 -8.78 33.09
C ALA A 596 21.58 -8.05 34.06
N ARG A 597 21.07 -7.14 34.89
CA ARG A 597 21.90 -6.31 35.80
C ARG A 597 22.35 -7.06 37.06
N SER A 598 21.49 -7.91 37.61
CA SER A 598 21.77 -8.65 38.86
C SER A 598 22.24 -10.09 38.63
N ASN A 599 22.26 -10.55 37.38
CA ASN A 599 22.50 -11.95 37.01
C ASN A 599 21.52 -12.93 37.72
N SER A 600 20.27 -12.51 37.89
CA SER A 600 19.24 -13.27 38.62
C SER A 600 18.50 -14.24 37.71
N THR A 601 18.69 -15.54 37.96
CA THR A 601 17.95 -16.61 37.28
C THR A 601 16.45 -16.57 37.58
N GLU A 602 16.07 -16.15 38.78
CA GLU A 602 14.65 -16.01 39.17
C GLU A 602 13.96 -14.90 38.37
N ALA A 603 14.61 -13.73 38.25
CA ALA A 603 14.11 -12.64 37.43
C ALA A 603 13.96 -13.04 35.96
N TYR A 604 14.91 -13.82 35.41
CA TYR A 604 14.81 -14.35 34.05
C TYR A 604 13.66 -15.34 33.87
N LYS A 605 13.41 -16.22 34.86
CA LYS A 605 12.25 -17.13 34.84
C LYS A 605 10.92 -16.37 34.86
N MET A 606 10.82 -15.30 35.65
CA MET A 606 9.64 -14.43 35.64
C MET A 606 9.47 -13.75 34.27
N PHE A 607 10.52 -13.13 33.75
CA PHE A 607 10.53 -12.50 32.42
C PHE A 607 10.06 -13.46 31.32
N SER A 608 10.71 -14.63 31.20
CA SER A 608 10.40 -15.61 30.16
C SER A 608 8.98 -16.16 30.28
N THR A 609 8.51 -16.44 31.50
CA THR A 609 7.13 -16.89 31.74
C THR A 609 6.11 -15.84 31.30
N TRP A 610 6.33 -14.56 31.63
CA TRP A 610 5.44 -13.48 31.24
C TRP A 610 5.48 -13.22 29.73
N GLN A 611 6.67 -13.19 29.13
CA GLN A 611 6.84 -12.99 27.70
C GLN A 611 6.20 -14.11 26.87
N ASN A 612 6.31 -15.36 27.33
CA ASN A 612 5.67 -16.50 26.66
C ASN A 612 4.14 -16.37 26.70
N LYS A 613 3.55 -16.00 27.85
CA LYS A 613 2.10 -15.77 27.96
C LYS A 613 1.59 -14.62 27.09
N ILE A 614 2.40 -13.57 26.91
CA ILE A 614 2.05 -12.46 26.00
C ILE A 614 2.17 -12.93 24.55
N THR A 615 3.25 -13.63 24.20
CA THR A 615 3.46 -14.21 22.87
C THR A 615 2.30 -15.11 22.46
N GLU A 616 1.79 -15.94 23.37
CA GLU A 616 0.59 -16.77 23.17
C GLU A 616 -0.61 -15.94 22.71
N GLN A 617 -0.71 -14.66 23.08
CA GLN A 617 -1.86 -13.81 22.76
C GLN A 617 -1.61 -12.88 21.56
N THR A 618 -0.36 -12.66 21.16
CA THR A 618 -0.03 -11.63 20.15
C THR A 618 0.48 -12.19 18.83
N GLU A 619 1.11 -13.37 18.83
CA GLU A 619 1.90 -13.88 17.70
C GLU A 619 1.53 -15.32 17.31
N ILE A 620 1.64 -15.64 16.02
CA ILE A 620 1.34 -16.99 15.51
C ILE A 620 2.20 -18.06 16.21
N ARG A 621 3.48 -17.76 16.46
CA ARG A 621 4.40 -18.71 17.15
C ARG A 621 3.95 -19.06 18.58
N GLY A 622 3.13 -18.22 19.21
CA GLY A 622 2.55 -18.48 20.53
C GLY A 622 1.37 -19.44 20.50
N GLN A 623 0.76 -19.66 19.33
CA GLN A 623 -0.32 -20.63 19.12
C GLN A 623 0.19 -22.05 18.82
N LEU A 624 1.51 -22.20 18.72
CA LEU A 624 2.17 -23.47 18.44
C LEU A 624 2.60 -24.14 19.74
N GLU A 625 2.46 -25.46 19.80
CA GLU A 625 3.01 -26.26 20.88
C GLU A 625 3.97 -27.32 20.38
N PHE A 626 4.96 -27.64 21.23
CA PHE A 626 5.86 -28.75 21.00
C PHE A 626 5.21 -30.04 21.48
N LEU A 627 5.18 -31.08 20.63
CA LEU A 627 4.71 -32.43 20.99
C LEU A 627 5.76 -33.17 21.83
N SER A 628 6.05 -32.62 23.00
CA SER A 628 7.09 -33.14 23.91
C SER A 628 6.72 -34.49 24.56
N GLU A 629 5.44 -34.87 24.56
CA GLU A 629 4.97 -36.16 25.09
C GLU A 629 5.42 -37.35 24.22
N GLU A 630 5.78 -37.12 22.96
CA GLU A 630 6.26 -38.16 22.04
C GLU A 630 7.79 -38.37 22.12
N CYS A 631 8.48 -37.65 23.01
CA CYS A 631 9.92 -37.67 23.18
C CYS A 631 10.31 -38.07 24.61
N ASP A 632 11.31 -38.93 24.74
CA ASP A 632 11.93 -39.21 26.05
C ASP A 632 12.80 -38.01 26.48
N PRO A 633 12.59 -37.42 27.68
CA PRO A 633 13.44 -36.36 28.18
C PRO A 633 14.88 -36.83 28.37
N ILE A 634 15.84 -36.03 27.92
CA ILE A 634 17.27 -36.26 28.14
C ILE A 634 17.79 -35.45 29.33
N ASP A 635 18.93 -35.86 29.90
CA ASP A 635 19.62 -35.05 30.89
C ASP A 635 20.16 -33.76 30.25
N ILE A 636 20.09 -32.63 30.96
CA ILE A 636 20.55 -31.32 30.44
C ILE A 636 22.04 -31.34 30.07
N SER A 637 22.84 -32.24 30.67
CA SER A 637 24.26 -32.42 30.35
C SER A 637 24.51 -33.03 28.97
N GLU A 638 23.50 -33.65 28.36
CA GLU A 638 23.55 -34.16 26.98
C GLU A 638 23.24 -33.08 25.94
N VAL A 639 22.66 -31.93 26.37
CA VAL A 639 22.36 -30.79 25.49
C VAL A 639 23.66 -30.04 25.15
N GLU A 640 23.71 -29.49 23.93
CA GLU A 640 24.79 -28.60 23.49
C GLU A 640 25.06 -27.49 24.54
N PRO A 641 26.32 -27.28 24.97
CA PRO A 641 26.65 -26.25 25.95
C PRO A 641 26.22 -24.85 25.51
N ALA A 642 25.73 -24.04 26.45
CA ALA A 642 25.27 -22.67 26.17
C ALA A 642 26.33 -21.82 25.44
N VAL A 643 27.62 -22.01 25.72
CA VAL A 643 28.74 -21.32 25.08
C VAL A 643 28.85 -21.59 23.58
N GLU A 644 28.33 -22.72 23.09
CA GLU A 644 28.27 -23.04 21.66
C GLU A 644 26.97 -22.49 21.04
N ILE A 645 25.84 -22.57 21.77
CA ILE A 645 24.55 -22.05 21.31
C ILE A 645 24.62 -20.53 21.06
N VAL A 646 25.21 -19.75 21.98
CA VAL A 646 25.27 -18.28 21.87
C VAL A 646 26.07 -17.79 20.66
N LYS A 647 26.94 -18.63 20.07
CA LYS A 647 27.67 -18.29 18.83
C LYS A 647 26.74 -18.14 17.63
N ARG A 648 25.53 -18.73 17.70
CA ARG A 648 24.48 -18.60 16.68
C ARG A 648 23.72 -17.27 16.82
N PHE A 649 23.83 -16.59 17.95
CA PHE A 649 23.12 -15.34 18.17
C PHE A 649 23.79 -14.18 17.43
N CYS A 650 22.96 -13.34 16.84
CA CYS A 650 23.36 -12.10 16.20
C CYS A 650 22.55 -10.94 16.80
N THR A 651 23.17 -9.81 17.08
CA THR A 651 22.39 -8.60 17.38
C THR A 651 21.73 -8.09 16.10
N GLY A 652 20.56 -7.49 16.23
CA GLY A 652 19.90 -6.80 15.12
C GLY A 652 20.79 -5.70 14.52
N ALA A 653 20.48 -5.32 13.27
CA ALA A 653 21.18 -4.25 12.56
C ALA A 653 20.68 -2.88 13.06
N ALA A 654 21.40 -2.26 14.00
CA ALA A 654 21.11 -0.92 14.48
C ALA A 654 22.19 0.05 14.00
N SER A 655 21.79 1.12 13.29
CA SER A 655 22.73 2.06 12.71
C SER A 655 23.41 2.92 13.77
N PHE A 656 24.71 3.16 13.60
CA PHE A 656 25.32 4.34 14.18
C PHE A 656 24.55 5.58 13.69
N GLY A 657 24.04 6.40 14.62
CA GLY A 657 23.14 7.52 14.33
C GLY A 657 21.67 7.28 14.70
N SER A 658 21.18 6.03 14.67
CA SER A 658 19.87 5.69 15.28
C SER A 658 20.01 5.32 16.76
N ILE A 659 21.19 4.83 17.14
CA ILE A 659 21.58 4.56 18.52
C ILE A 659 22.91 5.27 18.82
N SER A 660 23.21 5.43 20.11
CA SER A 660 24.44 6.07 20.57
C SER A 660 25.68 5.19 20.29
N ASP A 661 26.87 5.82 20.25
CA ASP A 661 28.14 5.12 20.04
C ASP A 661 28.38 4.08 21.15
N GLU A 662 28.04 4.43 22.39
CA GLU A 662 28.17 3.59 23.57
C GLU A 662 27.28 2.34 23.44
N ALA A 663 26.01 2.49 23.04
CA ALA A 663 25.13 1.35 22.82
C ALA A 663 25.66 0.43 21.71
N HIS A 664 26.15 1.03 20.61
CA HIS A 664 26.67 0.28 19.46
C HIS A 664 27.94 -0.50 19.81
N ARG A 665 28.90 0.13 20.50
CA ARG A 665 30.13 -0.50 21.00
C ARG A 665 29.85 -1.56 22.05
N ALA A 666 28.90 -1.34 22.95
CA ALA A 666 28.53 -2.32 23.98
C ALA A 666 28.04 -3.62 23.36
N MET A 667 27.19 -3.55 22.33
CA MET A 667 26.75 -4.73 21.58
C MET A 667 27.91 -5.44 20.89
N ALA A 668 28.81 -4.70 20.23
CA ALA A 668 29.96 -5.31 19.56
C ALA A 668 30.89 -6.03 20.54
N VAL A 669 31.25 -5.39 21.65
CA VAL A 669 32.09 -6.00 22.69
C VAL A 669 31.41 -7.23 23.28
N ALA A 670 30.13 -7.14 23.65
CA ALA A 670 29.39 -8.26 24.23
C ALA A 670 29.34 -9.47 23.28
N MET A 671 29.01 -9.25 22.00
CA MET A 671 28.92 -10.34 21.02
C MET A 671 30.28 -10.94 20.69
N ASN A 672 31.33 -10.12 20.59
CA ASN A 672 32.69 -10.63 20.39
C ASN A 672 33.15 -11.48 21.58
N ARG A 673 32.85 -11.05 22.80
CA ARG A 673 33.19 -11.75 24.04
C ARG A 673 32.56 -13.13 24.14
N ILE A 674 31.29 -13.27 23.76
CA ILE A 674 30.56 -14.54 23.79
C ILE A 674 30.73 -15.36 22.50
N GLY A 675 31.52 -14.89 21.54
CA GLY A 675 31.75 -15.56 20.26
C GLY A 675 30.61 -15.44 19.24
N GLY A 676 29.54 -14.70 19.54
CA GLY A 676 28.47 -14.36 18.60
C GLY A 676 28.87 -13.27 17.60
N LYS A 677 27.88 -12.65 16.97
CA LYS A 677 28.10 -11.58 15.97
C LYS A 677 27.27 -10.33 16.26
N SER A 678 27.86 -9.16 16.09
CA SER A 678 27.10 -7.90 16.00
C SER A 678 27.08 -7.36 14.57
N ASN A 679 26.09 -6.53 14.28
CA ASN A 679 25.86 -5.94 12.97
C ASN A 679 25.96 -4.40 13.03
N THR A 680 26.67 -3.79 12.08
CA THR A 680 26.88 -2.34 12.06
C THR A 680 25.64 -1.50 11.85
N GLY A 681 24.59 -2.05 11.24
CA GLY A 681 23.54 -1.22 10.64
C GLY A 681 24.05 -0.42 9.43
N GLU A 682 23.26 0.55 8.98
CA GLU A 682 23.50 1.27 7.71
C GLU A 682 24.55 2.39 7.77
N GLY A 683 24.82 2.92 8.96
CA GLY A 683 25.61 4.14 9.18
C GLY A 683 27.11 3.98 9.06
N GLY A 684 27.60 2.79 8.70
CA GLY A 684 29.03 2.49 8.68
C GLY A 684 29.61 2.15 10.04
N GLU A 685 30.94 2.13 10.11
CA GLU A 685 31.68 1.86 11.35
C GLU A 685 33.01 2.62 11.32
N ASP A 686 33.37 3.25 12.44
CA ASP A 686 34.63 3.99 12.60
C ASP A 686 35.85 3.05 12.46
N PRO A 687 36.81 3.34 11.55
CA PRO A 687 38.01 2.53 11.37
C PRO A 687 38.85 2.30 12.63
N MET A 688 38.81 3.21 13.61
CA MET A 688 39.50 3.00 14.89
C MET A 688 39.07 1.69 15.58
N ARG A 689 37.82 1.25 15.33
CA ARG A 689 37.26 0.02 15.91
C ARG A 689 37.87 -1.25 15.34
N PHE A 690 38.56 -1.19 14.20
CA PHE A 690 39.22 -2.34 13.58
C PHE A 690 40.53 -2.72 14.28
N THR A 691 41.05 -1.82 15.12
CA THR A 691 42.26 -2.05 15.88
C THR A 691 42.02 -3.10 16.97
N GLN A 692 42.95 -4.04 17.11
CA GLN A 692 42.93 -4.97 18.23
C GLN A 692 43.18 -4.22 19.53
N LEU A 693 42.39 -4.53 20.56
CA LEU A 693 42.53 -3.95 21.88
C LEU A 693 43.37 -4.87 22.75
N GLU A 694 44.30 -4.30 23.52
CA GLU A 694 44.97 -5.01 24.61
C GLU A 694 44.02 -5.10 25.82
N LYS A 695 44.29 -6.00 26.78
CA LYS A 695 43.47 -6.11 27.99
C LYS A 695 43.69 -4.88 28.89
N GLY A 696 42.62 -4.23 29.35
CA GLY A 696 42.72 -3.07 30.25
C GLY A 696 41.50 -2.15 30.24
N GLU A 697 41.63 -1.00 30.91
CA GLU A 697 40.61 0.06 30.87
C GLU A 697 40.83 0.95 29.64
N PHE A 698 39.77 1.15 28.85
CA PHE A 698 39.79 2.04 27.69
C PHE A 698 38.73 3.11 27.85
N GLU A 699 39.05 4.34 27.43
CA GLU A 699 38.07 5.40 27.26
C GLU A 699 37.78 5.57 25.77
N ALA A 700 36.53 5.36 25.37
CA ALA A 700 36.08 5.53 23.99
C ALA A 700 34.60 5.92 23.98
N GLY A 701 34.22 6.84 23.09
CA GLY A 701 32.84 7.32 22.99
C GLY A 701 32.32 7.93 24.31
N GLY A 702 33.18 8.54 25.13
CA GLY A 702 32.78 9.12 26.42
C GLY A 702 32.51 8.12 27.55
N ALA A 703 32.74 6.82 27.33
CA ALA A 703 32.55 5.76 28.33
C ALA A 703 33.85 5.01 28.66
N LYS A 704 33.91 4.45 29.87
CA LYS A 704 34.99 3.54 30.32
C LYS A 704 34.62 2.09 30.03
N TRP A 705 35.56 1.35 29.46
CA TRP A 705 35.40 -0.03 29.03
C TRP A 705 36.43 -0.92 29.73
N ASP A 706 35.96 -1.98 30.40
CA ASP A 706 36.84 -3.06 30.87
C ASP A 706 36.94 -4.11 29.77
N ILE A 707 38.07 -4.08 29.06
CA ILE A 707 38.35 -4.91 27.89
C ILE A 707 39.07 -6.18 28.32
N ALA A 708 38.43 -7.33 28.08
CA ALA A 708 38.98 -8.65 28.32
C ALA A 708 39.73 -9.19 27.07
N HIS A 709 40.50 -10.26 27.26
CA HIS A 709 41.18 -10.92 26.14
C HIS A 709 40.17 -11.41 25.09
N GLY A 710 40.30 -10.93 23.85
CA GLY A 710 39.45 -11.31 22.72
C GLY A 710 38.29 -10.36 22.44
N ASP A 711 38.09 -9.32 23.26
CA ASP A 711 37.11 -8.28 22.96
C ASP A 711 37.57 -7.38 21.80
N SER A 712 36.59 -6.84 21.08
CA SER A 712 36.82 -5.85 20.02
C SER A 712 35.61 -4.94 19.90
N PHE A 713 35.84 -3.68 19.54
CA PHE A 713 34.76 -2.77 19.15
C PHE A 713 34.26 -3.06 17.73
N ARG A 714 34.96 -3.87 16.92
CA ARG A 714 34.59 -4.18 15.54
C ARG A 714 33.34 -5.07 15.49
N SER A 715 32.35 -4.68 14.72
CA SER A 715 31.21 -5.54 14.41
C SER A 715 31.57 -6.58 13.36
N LYS A 716 31.19 -7.85 13.54
CA LYS A 716 31.55 -8.91 12.57
C LYS A 716 30.75 -8.82 11.26
N ILE A 717 29.48 -8.41 11.36
CA ILE A 717 28.58 -8.24 10.21
C ILE A 717 28.61 -6.78 9.76
N LYS A 718 28.85 -6.56 8.47
CA LYS A 718 28.99 -5.23 7.85
C LYS A 718 27.90 -5.03 6.81
N GLN A 719 27.00 -4.07 7.02
CA GLN A 719 25.85 -3.84 6.16
C GLN A 719 26.15 -2.92 4.97
N VAL A 720 25.62 -3.29 3.80
CA VAL A 720 25.66 -2.51 2.56
C VAL A 720 24.22 -2.15 2.17
N ALA A 721 23.76 -0.97 2.62
CA ALA A 721 22.40 -0.45 2.37
C ALA A 721 22.36 0.57 1.23
N SER A 722 21.17 0.97 0.77
CA SER A 722 20.95 1.83 -0.42
C SER A 722 21.78 3.11 -0.43
N GLY A 723 21.88 3.82 0.70
CA GLY A 723 22.65 5.06 0.82
C GLY A 723 24.17 4.88 0.83
N ARG A 724 24.68 3.66 1.07
CA ARG A 724 26.11 3.32 1.15
C ARG A 724 26.93 4.23 2.09
N PHE A 725 26.33 4.76 3.16
CA PHE A 725 26.87 5.86 3.97
C PHE A 725 28.30 5.65 4.50
N GLY A 726 28.67 4.44 4.90
CA GLY A 726 30.02 4.12 5.38
C GLY A 726 30.69 2.94 4.67
N VAL A 727 30.25 2.62 3.45
CA VAL A 727 30.76 1.47 2.70
C VAL A 727 32.07 1.84 1.99
N THR A 728 33.20 1.49 2.61
CA THR A 728 34.55 1.66 2.05
C THR A 728 35.24 0.31 1.81
N ALA A 729 36.34 0.31 1.05
CA ALA A 729 37.14 -0.91 0.86
C ALA A 729 37.66 -1.47 2.19
N GLU A 730 38.13 -0.60 3.09
CA GLU A 730 38.60 -0.99 4.43
C GLU A 730 37.47 -1.52 5.31
N TYR A 731 36.29 -0.91 5.26
CA TYR A 731 35.10 -1.36 5.97
C TYR A 731 34.69 -2.79 5.56
N LEU A 732 34.67 -3.08 4.25
CA LEU A 732 34.36 -4.40 3.72
C LEU A 732 35.46 -5.43 3.98
N ALA A 733 36.72 -5.01 3.92
CA ALA A 733 37.86 -5.87 4.26
C ALA A 733 37.84 -6.32 5.74
N ASN A 734 37.19 -5.54 6.61
CA ASN A 734 36.99 -5.83 8.03
C ASN A 734 35.63 -6.49 8.33
N ALA A 735 34.93 -6.99 7.31
CA ALA A 735 33.73 -7.83 7.46
C ALA A 735 34.13 -9.30 7.59
N GLU A 736 33.58 -10.00 8.58
CA GLU A 736 33.52 -11.47 8.52
C GLU A 736 32.32 -11.92 7.68
N GLU A 737 31.24 -11.14 7.73
CA GLU A 737 30.02 -11.37 6.96
C GLU A 737 29.52 -10.04 6.37
N PRO A 738 29.81 -9.76 5.08
CA PRO A 738 29.22 -8.63 4.40
C PRO A 738 27.74 -8.94 4.11
N ARG A 739 26.84 -8.07 4.58
CA ARG A 739 25.39 -8.24 4.42
C ARG A 739 24.83 -7.13 3.55
N VAL A 740 24.26 -7.48 2.40
CA VAL A 740 23.54 -6.51 1.58
C VAL A 740 22.16 -6.27 2.17
N ARG A 741 21.87 -5.03 2.58
CA ARG A 741 20.51 -4.61 2.92
C ARG A 741 19.83 -4.13 1.65
N GLY A 742 19.37 -5.10 0.89
CA GLY A 742 18.31 -4.89 -0.08
C GLY A 742 17.01 -5.46 0.49
N PRO A 743 15.97 -5.48 -0.33
CA PRO A 743 14.81 -6.33 -0.08
C PRO A 743 15.14 -7.83 0.10
N ASP A 744 16.37 -8.24 -0.20
CA ASP A 744 16.91 -9.62 -0.19
C ASP A 744 17.28 -10.18 1.19
N GLU A 745 16.61 -9.80 2.27
CA GLU A 745 17.01 -10.24 3.62
C GLU A 745 16.84 -11.76 3.85
N LYS A 746 16.19 -12.49 2.93
CA LYS A 746 15.91 -13.94 3.05
C LYS A 746 16.79 -14.89 2.23
N TYR A 747 17.65 -14.41 1.31
CA TYR A 747 18.34 -15.31 0.36
C TYR A 747 19.79 -15.68 0.68
N MET A 748 20.41 -15.11 1.72
CA MET A 748 21.82 -15.39 2.05
C MET A 748 22.05 -16.47 3.13
N ASP A 749 20.99 -17.02 3.76
CA ASP A 749 21.15 -17.99 4.88
C ASP A 749 20.91 -19.46 4.51
N LYS A 750 20.65 -19.79 3.23
CA LYS A 750 20.46 -21.19 2.79
C LYS A 750 21.76 -21.82 2.32
N THR A 751 22.77 -21.92 3.18
CA THR A 751 23.85 -22.92 3.04
C THR A 751 24.56 -23.15 4.38
N SER A 752 23.89 -23.79 5.34
CA SER A 752 24.53 -24.72 6.29
C SER A 752 23.47 -25.45 7.13
N ALA A 753 23.79 -26.71 7.47
CA ALA A 753 23.03 -27.66 8.29
C ALA A 753 21.86 -28.42 7.62
N THR A 754 22.21 -29.38 6.73
CA THR A 754 21.42 -30.61 6.62
C THR A 754 21.67 -31.46 7.85
N GLY A 755 20.85 -31.23 8.87
CA GLY A 755 20.54 -32.16 9.95
C GLY A 755 19.04 -32.07 10.14
N GLU A 756 18.27 -32.90 9.46
CA GLU A 756 16.82 -32.94 9.59
C GLU A 756 16.46 -33.34 11.04
N VAL A 757 16.05 -32.36 11.83
CA VAL A 757 15.19 -32.57 12.99
C VAL A 757 13.78 -32.26 12.51
N THR A 758 12.97 -33.30 12.28
CA THR A 758 11.56 -33.17 11.96
C THR A 758 10.82 -32.70 13.22
N LEU A 759 10.60 -31.40 13.35
CA LEU A 759 9.75 -30.83 14.39
C LEU A 759 8.29 -30.95 13.96
N HIS A 760 7.56 -31.88 14.59
CA HIS A 760 6.11 -31.97 14.46
C HIS A 760 5.48 -30.88 15.33
N LEU A 761 4.87 -29.88 14.69
CA LEU A 761 4.13 -28.80 15.34
C LEU A 761 2.65 -28.94 15.00
N VAL A 762 1.79 -28.75 16.00
CA VAL A 762 0.32 -28.74 15.83
C VAL A 762 -0.20 -27.36 16.25
N LEU A 763 -1.15 -26.83 15.48
CA LEU A 763 -1.86 -25.59 15.82
C LEU A 763 -2.88 -25.90 16.94
N ARG A 764 -2.87 -25.08 18.00
CA ARG A 764 -3.82 -25.19 19.11
C ARG A 764 -5.25 -24.79 18.73
#